data_AF-A0A511N8W3-F1
#
_entry.id   AF-A0A511N8W3-F1
#
_cell.length_a   1.000
_cell.length_b   1.000
_cell.length_c   1.000
_cell.angle_alpha   90.00
_cell.angle_beta   90.00
_cell.angle_gamma   90.00
#
_symmetry.space_group_name_H-M   'P 1'
#
loop_
_entity.id
_entity.type
_entity.pdbx_description
1 polymer ?
#
loop_
_entity_poly.entity_id
_entity_poly.type
_entity_poly.pdbx_seq_one_letter_code
_entity_poly.pdbx_strand_id
1 'polypeptide(L)'
;MLRERHLLVFFLYSVGVESIHLPDRYQLQACIGEGGSALVYRALDHHLGREVAVKVLHDYVIPADRHRFEREIRTLARLTHPNVVSIYDLGHTEDRRLFFTMQLLNGGAFHEVGPLEATPESFERFFRVSRAVLYGLEYMHEKGMIHRDLTPHNILFGPDGLPRIMDFGLVYASQDVTRDLTRTGYTLGTPHYMAPEQARGGMVGPHSDIYAFGAVMYRALTGQVPFEGDNDQAVLYQHVYEPPRHPTEINPAVPEPLAEAVLKFLEKDPKNRPMSGAGAIAVIEEARENLLRNTIPGQYRGGLARTGYHPGGPTFTRPLKSIWSVRLGTDVSWPSAVIGDRDFVAVGTRKGTVAVYEHTGRKHAEYGARDEVTAPVTLEGDRLVYGSWDGVVRSVDVRTGVEHWRHQARSEITTAPTRFGELYFVAARDGHLHALHEKTGVMKWAFKTQSPLAGSPVIWASTIMLADEEGWVYGLDAASGKSLWKLQLSSVHATPVAAPISREQLMLLIPTWEGELHALKLTLNNGRYMPDPQDVLEWTYDLEGEVWCSPAVHQGRVYMGSWAGQLYALDLHTGDDLWTCQVGSRITASPVVSSGVVYVASEDGDLLALNEKTGDVVWKVKTPSGIQATPLLTDSTLYVAFMDGTLTAFR
;
A
#
# COMPACT_ATOMS: atom_id res chain seq x y z
N MET A 1 -41.90 23.99 -12.17
CA MET A 1 -41.00 25.07 -12.63
C MET A 1 -39.75 24.43 -13.22
N LEU A 2 -39.83 23.96 -14.47
CA LEU A 2 -39.37 24.66 -15.68
C LEU A 2 -37.84 24.84 -15.71
N ARG A 3 -37.14 23.84 -16.27
CA ARG A 3 -35.88 24.01 -17.00
C ARG A 3 -36.23 23.99 -18.48
N GLU A 4 -36.07 25.14 -19.13
CA GLU A 4 -36.30 25.32 -20.56
C GLU A 4 -35.21 24.64 -21.39
N ARG A 5 -35.68 23.83 -22.33
CA ARG A 5 -34.93 23.38 -23.51
C ARG A 5 -35.00 24.49 -24.54
N HIS A 6 -33.86 25.00 -24.99
CA HIS A 6 -33.80 25.71 -26.27
C HIS A 6 -33.05 24.86 -27.29
N LEU A 7 -33.81 24.42 -28.29
CA LEU A 7 -33.33 23.92 -29.58
C LEU A 7 -32.39 24.96 -30.21
N LEU A 8 -31.23 24.51 -30.71
CA LEU A 8 -30.70 25.02 -31.97
C LEU A 8 -30.50 23.84 -32.92
N VAL A 9 -31.17 23.98 -34.06
CA VAL A 9 -31.21 23.08 -35.20
C VAL A 9 -29.79 22.86 -35.74
N PHE A 10 -29.27 21.64 -35.64
CA PHE A 10 -28.16 21.21 -36.49
C PHE A 10 -28.73 20.53 -37.73
N PHE A 11 -28.49 21.15 -38.88
CA PHE A 11 -28.73 20.60 -40.19
C PHE A 11 -28.11 19.21 -40.29
N LEU A 12 -28.90 18.25 -40.80
CA LEU A 12 -28.43 17.02 -41.41
C LEU A 12 -27.51 17.38 -42.58
N TYR A 13 -26.22 17.54 -42.31
CA TYR A 13 -25.20 17.13 -43.25
C TYR A 13 -24.61 15.84 -42.70
N SER A 14 -24.90 14.73 -43.37
CA SER A 14 -24.01 13.58 -43.33
C SER A 14 -22.63 14.12 -43.71
N VAL A 15 -21.70 14.20 -42.77
CA VAL A 15 -20.29 14.27 -43.12
C VAL A 15 -20.05 12.95 -43.82
N GLY A 16 -20.05 13.00 -45.15
CA GLY A 16 -19.81 11.84 -45.98
C GLY A 16 -18.49 11.23 -45.53
N VAL A 17 -18.45 9.91 -45.50
CA VAL A 17 -17.19 9.19 -45.63
C VAL A 17 -16.54 9.79 -46.87
N GLU A 18 -15.54 10.68 -46.72
CA GLU A 18 -14.68 11.03 -47.84
C GLU A 18 -14.26 9.73 -48.50
N SER A 19 -14.26 9.68 -49.83
CA SER A 19 -14.04 8.48 -50.63
C SER A 19 -12.60 7.96 -50.48
N ILE A 20 -12.24 7.49 -49.28
CA ILE A 20 -11.00 6.81 -48.97
C ILE A 20 -11.20 5.37 -49.38
N HIS A 21 -10.67 5.03 -50.55
CA HIS A 21 -10.67 3.66 -51.06
C HIS A 21 -9.46 2.92 -50.49
N LEU A 22 -9.74 2.06 -49.52
CA LEU A 22 -8.79 1.06 -49.02
C LEU A 22 -8.83 -0.19 -49.92
N PRO A 23 -7.79 -1.02 -49.92
CA PRO A 23 -7.85 -2.34 -50.56
C PRO A 23 -9.06 -3.15 -50.07
N ASP A 24 -9.65 -3.99 -50.94
CA ASP A 24 -10.86 -4.82 -50.70
C ASP A 24 -10.85 -5.65 -49.39
N ARG A 25 -9.70 -5.76 -48.74
CA ARG A 25 -9.52 -6.39 -47.43
C ARG A 25 -10.19 -5.62 -46.27
N TYR A 26 -10.21 -4.29 -46.30
CA TYR A 26 -10.61 -3.46 -45.16
C TYR A 26 -11.91 -2.70 -45.45
N GLN A 27 -13.00 -3.05 -44.77
CA GLN A 27 -14.26 -2.33 -44.88
C GLN A 27 -14.34 -1.22 -43.82
N LEU A 28 -14.28 0.04 -44.26
CA LEU A 28 -14.49 1.19 -43.39
C LEU A 28 -15.91 1.21 -42.83
N GLN A 29 -16.03 1.47 -41.53
CA GLN A 29 -17.32 1.56 -40.84
C GLN A 29 -17.63 2.99 -40.39
N ALA A 30 -16.72 3.63 -39.65
CA ALA A 30 -16.92 4.97 -39.11
C ALA A 30 -15.58 5.69 -38.89
N CYS A 31 -15.58 7.03 -39.03
CA CYS A 31 -14.46 7.86 -38.57
C CYS A 31 -14.51 7.95 -37.04
N ILE A 32 -13.40 7.64 -36.37
CA ILE A 32 -13.27 7.63 -34.90
C ILE A 32 -12.28 8.67 -34.39
N GLY A 33 -11.56 9.34 -35.27
CA GLY A 33 -10.69 10.46 -34.91
C GLY A 33 -10.17 11.19 -36.15
N GLU A 34 -10.08 12.51 -36.03
CA GLU A 34 -9.47 13.39 -37.03
C GLU A 34 -8.48 14.29 -36.28
N GLY A 35 -7.21 14.23 -36.67
CA GLY A 35 -6.16 15.03 -36.06
C GLY A 35 -5.29 15.66 -37.13
N GLY A 36 -4.45 16.63 -36.73
CA GLY A 36 -3.61 17.39 -37.66
C GLY A 36 -2.59 16.55 -38.45
N SER A 37 -2.43 15.25 -38.18
CA SER A 37 -1.52 14.36 -38.90
C SER A 37 -2.21 13.20 -39.64
N ALA A 38 -3.47 12.89 -39.32
CA ALA A 38 -4.14 11.72 -39.88
C ALA A 38 -5.66 11.71 -39.61
N LEU A 39 -6.35 10.92 -40.42
CA LEU A 39 -7.70 10.44 -40.18
C LEU A 39 -7.65 9.00 -39.64
N VAL A 40 -8.46 8.70 -38.62
CA VAL A 40 -8.53 7.37 -37.99
C VAL A 40 -9.94 6.83 -38.13
N TYR A 41 -10.06 5.63 -38.69
CA TYR A 41 -11.33 4.96 -38.92
C TYR A 41 -11.39 3.63 -38.18
N ARG A 42 -12.59 3.25 -37.73
CA ARG A 42 -12.91 1.86 -37.41
C ARG A 42 -13.18 1.11 -38.71
N ALA A 43 -12.59 -0.08 -38.86
CA ALA A 43 -12.80 -0.93 -40.02
C ALA A 43 -12.86 -2.41 -39.64
N LEU A 44 -13.47 -3.22 -40.51
CA LEU A 44 -13.45 -4.67 -40.42
C LEU A 44 -12.40 -5.24 -41.40
N ASP A 45 -11.43 -5.98 -40.88
CA ASP A 45 -10.53 -6.81 -41.71
C ASP A 45 -11.27 -8.09 -42.08
N HIS A 46 -11.82 -8.16 -43.30
CA HIS A 46 -12.62 -9.31 -43.74
C HIS A 46 -11.82 -10.60 -43.87
N HIS A 47 -10.51 -10.50 -44.11
CA HIS A 47 -9.66 -11.68 -44.22
C HIS A 47 -9.43 -12.37 -42.87
N LEU A 48 -9.29 -11.59 -41.80
CA LEU A 48 -9.03 -12.11 -40.45
C LEU A 48 -10.27 -12.09 -39.54
N GLY A 49 -11.39 -11.53 -40.00
CA GLY A 49 -12.65 -11.48 -39.26
C GLY A 49 -12.57 -10.66 -37.97
N ARG A 50 -11.80 -9.57 -37.96
CA ARG A 50 -11.57 -8.75 -36.76
C ARG A 50 -11.72 -7.26 -37.02
N GLU A 51 -12.10 -6.53 -35.98
CA GLU A 51 -12.13 -5.06 -36.02
C GLU A 51 -10.73 -4.48 -35.80
N VAL A 52 -10.42 -3.43 -36.57
CA VAL A 52 -9.14 -2.72 -36.53
C VAL A 52 -9.38 -1.22 -36.58
N ALA A 53 -8.41 -0.45 -36.08
CA ALA A 53 -8.32 0.96 -36.38
C ALA A 53 -7.41 1.15 -37.61
N VAL A 54 -7.86 1.94 -38.59
CA VAL A 54 -7.11 2.29 -39.80
C VAL A 54 -6.73 3.77 -39.70
N LYS A 55 -5.43 4.04 -39.60
CA LYS A 55 -4.89 5.40 -39.57
C LYS A 55 -4.35 5.77 -40.94
N VAL A 56 -4.99 6.74 -41.59
CA VAL A 56 -4.66 7.26 -42.92
C VAL A 56 -3.99 8.62 -42.76
N LEU A 57 -2.73 8.73 -43.18
CA LEU A 57 -1.95 9.95 -43.00
C LEU A 57 -2.32 11.00 -44.05
N HIS A 58 -2.30 12.29 -43.67
CA HIS A 58 -2.43 13.38 -44.64
C HIS A 58 -1.14 13.53 -45.47
N ASP A 59 -1.28 13.97 -46.73
CA ASP A 59 -0.14 14.07 -47.66
C ASP A 59 0.97 15.01 -47.18
N TYR A 60 0.63 16.11 -46.51
CA TYR A 60 1.61 17.10 -46.02
C TYR A 60 2.45 16.60 -44.83
N VAL A 61 2.07 15.47 -44.22
CA VAL A 61 2.76 14.88 -43.07
C VAL A 61 3.90 13.98 -43.53
N ILE A 62 3.84 13.50 -44.78
CA ILE A 62 4.83 12.59 -45.34
C ILE A 62 6.11 13.39 -45.63
N PRO A 63 7.25 13.10 -44.96
CA PRO A 63 8.49 13.81 -45.20
C PRO A 63 8.97 13.66 -46.65
N ALA A 64 9.86 14.56 -47.09
CA ALA A 64 10.49 14.46 -48.42
C ALA A 64 11.17 13.09 -48.64
N ASP A 65 11.68 12.46 -47.57
CA ASP A 65 12.19 11.08 -47.60
C ASP A 65 11.13 10.06 -47.12
N ARG A 66 10.24 9.68 -48.05
CA ARG A 66 9.19 8.68 -47.83
C ARG A 66 9.73 7.30 -47.46
N HIS A 67 10.94 6.93 -47.91
CA HIS A 67 11.51 5.60 -47.68
C HIS A 67 11.99 5.44 -46.23
N ARG A 68 12.59 6.49 -45.65
CA ARG A 68 12.95 6.51 -44.22
C ARG A 68 11.71 6.41 -43.34
N PHE A 69 10.67 7.16 -43.68
CA PHE A 69 9.41 7.18 -42.93
C PHE A 69 8.70 5.82 -42.92
N GLU A 70 8.60 5.15 -44.08
CA GLU A 70 8.06 3.79 -44.15
C GLU A 70 8.89 2.76 -43.35
N ARG A 71 10.22 2.93 -43.29
CA ARG A 71 11.10 2.06 -42.50
C ARG A 71 10.88 2.22 -40.99
N GLU A 72 10.57 3.42 -40.51
CA GLU A 72 10.23 3.65 -39.10
C GLU A 72 8.91 2.98 -38.73
N ILE A 73 7.87 3.10 -39.56
CA ILE A 73 6.58 2.42 -39.33
C ILE A 73 6.74 0.90 -39.35
N ARG A 74 7.54 0.35 -40.27
CA ARG A 74 7.85 -1.10 -40.29
C ARG A 74 8.61 -1.56 -39.03
N THR A 75 9.38 -0.68 -38.40
CA THR A 75 10.08 -1.01 -37.15
C THR A 75 9.08 -1.05 -35.99
N LEU A 76 8.15 -0.08 -35.94
CA LEU A 76 7.05 -0.07 -34.98
C LEU A 76 6.13 -1.28 -35.12
N ALA A 77 5.86 -1.73 -36.35
CA ALA A 77 5.05 -2.92 -36.61
C ALA A 77 5.67 -4.24 -36.14
N ARG A 78 6.96 -4.26 -35.78
CA ARG A 78 7.62 -5.43 -35.20
C ARG A 78 7.54 -5.46 -33.68
N LEU A 79 7.00 -4.41 -33.05
CA LEU A 79 6.85 -4.37 -31.61
C LEU A 79 5.73 -5.31 -31.16
N THR A 80 6.00 -6.05 -30.09
CA THR A 80 5.01 -6.94 -29.48
C THR A 80 5.18 -6.84 -27.97
N HIS A 81 4.29 -6.08 -27.35
CA HIS A 81 4.28 -5.87 -25.91
C HIS A 81 2.83 -5.58 -25.46
N PRO A 82 2.35 -6.11 -24.32
CA PRO A 82 0.97 -5.93 -23.86
C PRO A 82 0.56 -4.45 -23.69
N ASN A 83 1.53 -3.57 -23.42
CA ASN A 83 1.33 -2.13 -23.18
C ASN A 83 1.76 -1.23 -24.34
N VAL A 84 2.01 -1.79 -25.53
CA VAL A 84 2.29 -1.04 -26.76
C VAL A 84 1.28 -1.48 -27.81
N VAL A 85 0.66 -0.52 -28.51
CA VAL A 85 -0.33 -0.84 -29.54
C VAL A 85 0.30 -1.71 -30.63
N SER A 86 -0.40 -2.77 -31.02
CA SER A 86 0.04 -3.64 -32.10
C SER A 86 -0.38 -3.05 -33.45
N ILE A 87 0.59 -2.81 -34.34
CA ILE A 87 0.34 -2.48 -35.74
C ILE A 87 0.29 -3.79 -36.52
N TYR A 88 -0.75 -3.97 -37.32
CA TYR A 88 -1.03 -5.22 -38.03
C TYR A 88 -0.63 -5.19 -39.49
N ASP A 89 -0.76 -4.04 -40.16
CA ASP A 89 -0.49 -3.93 -41.59
C ASP A 89 -0.10 -2.49 -41.97
N LEU A 90 0.61 -2.35 -43.08
CA LEU A 90 1.02 -1.09 -43.68
C LEU A 90 0.72 -1.16 -45.18
N GLY A 91 -0.01 -0.18 -45.69
CA GLY A 91 -0.39 -0.15 -47.10
C GLY A 91 -0.57 1.27 -47.64
N HIS A 92 -1.05 1.31 -48.87
CA HIS A 92 -1.43 2.56 -49.53
C HIS A 92 -2.87 2.48 -49.97
N THR A 93 -3.62 3.56 -49.77
CA THR A 93 -4.93 3.78 -50.37
C THR A 93 -4.81 3.86 -51.90
N GLU A 94 -5.93 3.79 -52.62
CA GLU A 94 -5.91 3.94 -54.09
C GLU A 94 -5.34 5.29 -54.55
N ASP A 95 -5.56 6.36 -53.77
CA ASP A 95 -4.99 7.70 -53.97
C ASP A 95 -3.55 7.84 -53.45
N ARG A 96 -2.89 6.71 -53.12
CA ARG A 96 -1.47 6.59 -52.74
C ARG A 96 -1.09 7.23 -51.39
N ARG A 97 -2.07 7.57 -50.54
CA ARG A 97 -1.82 7.94 -49.14
C ARG A 97 -1.38 6.73 -48.34
N LEU A 98 -0.45 6.94 -47.41
CA LEU A 98 0.02 5.88 -46.54
C LEU A 98 -1.02 5.63 -45.44
N PHE A 99 -1.39 4.37 -45.23
CA PHE A 99 -2.20 3.97 -44.10
C PHE A 99 -1.57 2.78 -43.37
N PHE A 100 -1.86 2.66 -42.09
CA PHE A 100 -1.57 1.45 -41.34
C PHE A 100 -2.78 1.02 -40.51
N THR A 101 -2.89 -0.28 -40.28
CA THR A 101 -3.92 -0.85 -39.42
C THR A 101 -3.32 -1.22 -38.08
N MET A 102 -4.07 -0.99 -37.02
CA MET A 102 -3.65 -1.27 -35.66
C MET A 102 -4.80 -1.80 -34.83
N GLN A 103 -4.46 -2.28 -33.64
CA GLN A 103 -5.44 -2.70 -32.66
C GLN A 103 -6.43 -1.57 -32.34
N LEU A 104 -7.73 -1.86 -32.39
CA LEU A 104 -8.77 -0.95 -31.96
C LEU A 104 -8.82 -0.90 -30.42
N LEU A 105 -8.70 0.30 -29.84
CA LEU A 105 -8.74 0.54 -28.40
C LEU A 105 -9.97 1.38 -28.06
N ASN A 106 -10.78 0.93 -27.08
CA ASN A 106 -12.07 1.52 -26.76
C ASN A 106 -12.19 1.97 -25.29
N GLY A 107 -11.14 1.82 -24.47
CA GLY A 107 -11.25 1.95 -23.00
C GLY A 107 -11.01 3.34 -22.41
N GLY A 108 -11.12 4.41 -23.21
CA GLY A 108 -10.82 5.77 -22.75
C GLY A 108 -9.32 6.05 -22.62
N ALA A 109 -8.98 7.28 -22.23
CA ALA A 109 -7.61 7.78 -22.12
C ALA A 109 -7.06 7.71 -20.69
N PHE A 110 -5.73 7.68 -20.53
CA PHE A 110 -5.09 7.50 -19.21
C PHE A 110 -5.52 8.52 -18.13
N HIS A 111 -5.80 9.77 -18.52
CA HIS A 111 -6.21 10.79 -17.55
C HIS A 111 -7.52 10.47 -16.83
N GLU A 112 -8.38 9.61 -17.40
CA GLU A 112 -9.64 9.14 -16.81
C GLU A 112 -9.44 8.17 -15.64
N VAL A 113 -8.19 7.82 -15.31
CA VAL A 113 -7.85 7.08 -14.09
C VAL A 113 -8.10 7.92 -12.83
N GLY A 114 -8.17 9.25 -12.97
CA GLY A 114 -8.51 10.16 -11.88
C GLY A 114 -9.37 11.34 -12.33
N PRO A 115 -9.44 12.46 -11.56
CA PRO A 115 -8.58 12.82 -10.43
C PRO A 115 -8.50 11.75 -9.33
N LEU A 116 -7.35 11.62 -8.68
CA LEU A 116 -7.14 10.55 -7.70
C LEU A 116 -8.07 10.73 -6.51
N GLU A 117 -8.81 9.68 -6.16
CA GLU A 117 -9.59 9.62 -4.93
C GLU A 117 -8.80 8.94 -3.81
N ALA A 118 -9.06 9.32 -2.56
CA ALA A 118 -8.37 8.79 -1.38
C ALA A 118 -8.90 7.41 -0.95
N THR A 119 -8.99 6.48 -1.90
CA THR A 119 -9.46 5.10 -1.68
C THR A 119 -8.37 4.09 -2.04
N PRO A 120 -8.29 2.94 -1.34
CA PRO A 120 -7.35 1.87 -1.70
C PRO A 120 -7.49 1.42 -3.16
N GLU A 121 -8.71 1.36 -3.68
CA GLU A 121 -9.01 0.96 -5.06
C GLU A 121 -8.43 1.94 -6.07
N SER A 122 -8.58 3.25 -5.80
CA SER A 122 -8.03 4.34 -6.61
C SER A 122 -6.50 4.27 -6.65
N PHE A 123 -5.85 4.08 -5.49
CA PHE A 123 -4.40 3.94 -5.41
C PHE A 123 -3.89 2.70 -6.15
N GLU A 124 -4.46 1.53 -5.88
CA GLU A 124 -4.07 0.27 -6.54
C GLU A 124 -4.30 0.33 -8.05
N ARG A 125 -5.43 0.92 -8.50
CA ARG A 125 -5.69 1.15 -9.92
C ARG A 125 -4.61 2.04 -10.52
N PHE A 126 -4.30 3.17 -9.88
CA PHE A 126 -3.30 4.12 -10.34
C PHE A 126 -1.91 3.48 -10.45
N PHE A 127 -1.41 2.83 -9.39
CA PHE A 127 -0.11 2.15 -9.40
C PHE A 127 -0.03 1.08 -10.48
N ARG A 128 -1.08 0.25 -10.60
CA ARG A 128 -1.13 -0.84 -11.58
C ARG A 128 -1.04 -0.33 -13.02
N VAL A 129 -1.82 0.70 -13.37
CA VAL A 129 -1.84 1.23 -14.74
C VAL A 129 -0.59 2.07 -15.04
N SER A 130 -0.06 2.82 -14.07
CA SER A 130 1.18 3.57 -14.23
C SER A 130 2.37 2.65 -14.51
N ARG A 131 2.48 1.55 -13.75
CA ARG A 131 3.49 0.52 -13.99
C ARG A 131 3.37 -0.11 -15.37
N ALA A 132 2.15 -0.36 -15.84
CA ALA A 132 1.89 -0.93 -17.15
C ALA A 132 2.40 -0.02 -18.28
N VAL A 133 2.17 1.30 -18.19
CA VAL A 133 2.74 2.27 -19.15
C VAL A 133 4.27 2.26 -19.10
N LEU A 134 4.86 2.26 -17.91
CA LEU A 134 6.32 2.27 -17.76
C LEU A 134 7.00 1.01 -18.32
N TYR A 135 6.38 -0.17 -18.20
CA TYR A 135 6.86 -1.38 -18.89
C TYR A 135 6.83 -1.23 -20.41
N GLY A 136 5.80 -0.59 -20.95
CA GLY A 136 5.72 -0.27 -22.37
C GLY A 136 6.83 0.68 -22.83
N LEU A 137 7.10 1.74 -22.05
CA LEU A 137 8.18 2.67 -22.33
C LEU A 137 9.56 2.00 -22.25
N GLU A 138 9.82 1.20 -21.22
CA GLU A 138 11.09 0.46 -21.09
C GLU A 138 11.34 -0.42 -22.32
N TYR A 139 10.34 -1.22 -22.70
CA TYR A 139 10.43 -2.08 -23.87
C TYR A 139 10.73 -1.30 -25.16
N MET A 140 10.12 -0.13 -25.36
CA MET A 140 10.40 0.73 -26.51
C MET A 140 11.82 1.30 -26.47
N HIS A 141 12.26 1.76 -25.29
CA HIS A 141 13.58 2.35 -25.08
C HIS A 141 14.70 1.32 -25.30
N GLU A 142 14.52 0.07 -24.88
CA GLU A 142 15.44 -1.04 -25.17
C GLU A 142 15.61 -1.31 -26.67
N LYS A 143 14.58 -0.99 -27.47
CA LYS A 143 14.61 -1.08 -28.93
C LYS A 143 15.11 0.20 -29.60
N GLY A 144 15.60 1.16 -28.82
CA GLY A 144 16.16 2.43 -29.32
C GLY A 144 15.11 3.42 -29.82
N MET A 145 13.84 3.24 -29.45
CA MET A 145 12.75 4.11 -29.88
C MET A 145 12.31 5.01 -28.73
N ILE A 146 12.19 6.31 -29.02
CA ILE A 146 11.70 7.34 -28.08
C ILE A 146 10.38 7.86 -28.64
N HIS A 147 9.36 8.00 -27.79
CA HIS A 147 8.02 8.41 -28.22
C HIS A 147 7.95 9.88 -28.63
N ARG A 148 8.52 10.79 -27.82
CA ARG A 148 8.63 12.25 -28.04
C ARG A 148 7.34 13.07 -27.99
N ASP A 149 6.19 12.45 -27.86
CA ASP A 149 4.88 13.13 -27.84
C ASP A 149 3.89 12.34 -26.97
N LEU A 150 4.33 11.95 -25.78
CA LEU A 150 3.50 11.15 -24.90
C LEU A 150 2.46 12.06 -24.23
N THR A 151 1.18 11.81 -24.53
CA THR A 151 0.03 12.58 -24.02
C THR A 151 -1.04 11.63 -23.51
N PRO A 152 -2.07 12.11 -22.78
CA PRO A 152 -3.14 11.23 -22.31
C PRO A 152 -3.89 10.52 -23.45
N HIS A 153 -4.02 11.16 -24.62
CA HIS A 153 -4.71 10.59 -25.78
C HIS A 153 -3.87 9.52 -26.50
N ASN A 154 -2.56 9.50 -26.26
CA ASN A 154 -1.63 8.52 -26.80
C ASN A 154 -1.44 7.32 -25.86
N ILE A 155 -2.21 7.26 -24.76
CA ILE A 155 -2.24 6.15 -23.81
C ILE A 155 -3.70 5.75 -23.59
N LEU A 156 -4.16 4.78 -24.36
CA LEU A 156 -5.56 4.32 -24.32
C LEU A 156 -5.69 2.93 -23.69
N PHE A 157 -6.82 2.66 -23.06
CA PHE A 157 -7.07 1.35 -22.47
C PHE A 157 -7.59 0.33 -23.50
N GLY A 158 -7.04 -0.88 -23.42
CA GLY A 158 -7.58 -2.06 -24.09
C GLY A 158 -8.81 -2.62 -23.38
N PRO A 159 -9.48 -3.61 -24.00
CA PRO A 159 -10.65 -4.29 -23.40
C PRO A 159 -10.28 -5.11 -22.14
N ASP A 160 -9.00 -5.41 -21.95
CA ASP A 160 -8.42 -6.03 -20.75
C ASP A 160 -8.24 -5.05 -19.58
N GLY A 161 -8.58 -3.77 -19.77
CA GLY A 161 -8.42 -2.72 -18.77
C GLY A 161 -6.97 -2.29 -18.54
N LEU A 162 -6.04 -2.68 -19.43
CA LEU A 162 -4.63 -2.27 -19.37
C LEU A 162 -4.34 -1.15 -20.39
N PRO A 163 -3.49 -0.18 -20.04
CA PRO A 163 -3.14 0.91 -20.95
C PRO A 163 -2.17 0.42 -22.03
N ARG A 164 -2.29 1.02 -23.22
CA ARG A 164 -1.42 0.82 -24.37
C ARG A 164 -0.97 2.15 -24.94
N ILE A 165 0.34 2.25 -25.15
CA ILE A 165 0.99 3.39 -25.77
C ILE A 165 0.78 3.31 -27.29
N MET A 166 0.37 4.42 -27.90
CA MET A 166 0.10 4.53 -29.33
C MET A 166 0.62 5.86 -29.89
N ASP A 167 0.57 6.02 -31.21
CA ASP A 167 0.88 7.29 -31.87
C ASP A 167 2.27 7.85 -31.57
N PHE A 168 3.26 6.97 -31.74
CA PHE A 168 4.68 7.29 -31.75
C PHE A 168 4.95 8.49 -32.66
N GLY A 169 5.90 9.35 -32.29
CA GLY A 169 6.27 10.59 -32.98
C GLY A 169 6.86 10.39 -34.38
N LEU A 170 6.08 9.81 -35.30
CA LEU A 170 6.37 9.57 -36.71
C LEU A 170 6.76 10.86 -37.44
N VAL A 171 6.33 12.03 -36.93
CA VAL A 171 6.63 13.35 -37.51
C VAL A 171 8.08 13.81 -37.26
N TYR A 172 8.81 13.21 -36.30
CA TYR A 172 10.10 13.74 -35.82
C TYR A 172 11.34 12.95 -36.28
N ALA A 173 11.25 12.24 -37.41
CA ALA A 173 12.30 11.38 -37.93
C ALA A 173 13.67 12.09 -38.15
N SER A 174 13.78 13.43 -38.10
CA SER A 174 15.05 14.14 -38.30
C SER A 174 15.30 15.21 -37.23
N GLN A 175 16.47 15.19 -36.58
CA GLN A 175 16.91 16.22 -35.61
C GLN A 175 16.91 17.64 -36.20
N ASP A 176 17.11 17.75 -37.52
CA ASP A 176 17.12 19.03 -38.24
C ASP A 176 15.73 19.70 -38.29
N VAL A 177 14.66 18.91 -38.33
CA VAL A 177 13.27 19.42 -38.39
C VAL A 177 12.85 20.05 -37.07
N THR A 178 13.22 19.45 -35.93
CA THR A 178 13.00 20.03 -34.59
C THR A 178 13.68 21.38 -34.36
N ARG A 179 14.85 21.60 -34.97
CA ARG A 179 15.64 22.85 -34.83
C ARG A 179 15.10 24.01 -35.67
N ASP A 180 14.62 23.75 -36.89
CA ASP A 180 14.06 24.82 -37.75
C ASP A 180 12.61 25.20 -37.37
N LEU A 181 11.85 24.29 -36.75
CA LEU A 181 10.46 24.54 -36.35
C LEU A 181 10.32 25.44 -35.12
N THR A 182 11.16 25.24 -34.10
CA THR A 182 11.22 26.12 -32.92
C THR A 182 11.66 27.54 -33.27
N ARG A 183 12.42 27.71 -34.35
CA ARG A 183 12.87 29.01 -34.89
C ARG A 183 11.78 29.77 -35.68
N THR A 184 10.72 29.10 -36.14
CA THR A 184 9.68 29.67 -37.01
C THR A 184 8.34 29.95 -36.31
N GLY A 185 8.24 29.68 -34.99
CA GLY A 185 7.08 30.05 -34.17
C GLY A 185 5.87 29.13 -34.26
N TYR A 186 5.96 28.00 -34.97
CA TYR A 186 4.92 26.95 -34.97
C TYR A 186 5.25 25.90 -33.91
N THR A 187 4.42 25.82 -32.86
CA THR A 187 4.50 24.74 -31.85
C THR A 187 3.89 23.47 -32.44
N LEU A 188 4.68 22.41 -32.55
CA LEU A 188 4.20 21.09 -32.97
C LEU A 188 4.27 20.15 -31.76
N GLY A 189 3.11 19.68 -31.30
CA GLY A 189 2.93 18.91 -30.06
C GLY A 189 1.97 19.61 -29.09
N THR A 190 1.56 18.92 -28.02
CA THR A 190 0.76 19.54 -26.96
C THR A 190 1.70 20.13 -25.90
N PRO A 191 1.90 21.46 -25.82
CA PRO A 191 2.96 22.08 -25.01
C PRO A 191 2.90 21.70 -23.53
N HIS A 192 1.72 21.37 -23.01
CA HIS A 192 1.43 20.95 -21.64
C HIS A 192 2.11 19.66 -21.15
N TYR A 193 2.70 18.87 -22.06
CA TYR A 193 3.40 17.61 -21.71
C TYR A 193 4.85 17.58 -22.21
N MET A 194 5.33 18.67 -22.82
CA MET A 194 6.63 18.70 -23.48
C MET A 194 7.79 18.76 -22.46
N ALA A 195 8.82 17.94 -22.66
CA ALA A 195 9.99 17.96 -21.78
C ALA A 195 10.82 19.25 -21.95
N PRO A 196 11.51 19.75 -20.89
CA PRO A 196 12.33 20.97 -20.96
C PRO A 196 13.38 20.95 -22.06
N GLU A 197 14.04 19.81 -22.25
CA GLU A 197 15.02 19.60 -23.30
C GLU A 197 14.40 19.61 -24.71
N GLN A 198 13.14 19.20 -24.88
CA GLN A 198 12.44 19.32 -26.15
C GLN A 198 12.13 20.79 -26.45
N ALA A 199 11.63 21.53 -25.46
CA ALA A 199 11.32 22.96 -25.59
C ALA A 199 12.57 23.81 -25.93
N ARG A 200 13.74 23.42 -25.43
CA ARG A 200 15.03 24.09 -25.71
C ARG A 200 15.72 23.62 -27.00
N GLY A 201 15.18 22.61 -27.70
CA GLY A 201 15.87 21.98 -28.83
C GLY A 201 17.16 21.22 -28.44
N GLY A 202 17.21 20.72 -27.21
CA GLY A 202 18.28 19.89 -26.66
C GLY A 202 18.19 18.42 -27.08
N MET A 203 19.03 17.58 -26.46
CA MET A 203 19.09 16.15 -26.78
C MET A 203 17.95 15.39 -26.10
N VAL A 204 17.04 14.83 -26.91
CA VAL A 204 15.88 14.06 -26.45
C VAL A 204 16.26 12.60 -26.24
N GLY A 205 15.80 11.99 -25.14
CA GLY A 205 16.11 10.60 -24.77
C GLY A 205 14.95 9.90 -24.03
N PRO A 206 15.17 8.68 -23.51
CA PRO A 206 14.21 7.97 -22.65
C PRO A 206 13.65 8.81 -21.50
N HIS A 207 14.51 9.60 -20.86
CA HIS A 207 14.17 10.54 -19.78
C HIS A 207 13.17 11.64 -20.19
N SER A 208 13.07 11.95 -21.48
CA SER A 208 12.10 12.91 -22.01
C SER A 208 10.68 12.32 -22.03
N ASP A 209 10.55 11.04 -22.41
CA ASP A 209 9.26 10.34 -22.33
C ASP A 209 8.80 10.13 -20.89
N ILE A 210 9.74 9.89 -19.97
CA ILE A 210 9.46 9.77 -18.52
C ILE A 210 8.93 11.09 -17.96
N TYR A 211 9.49 12.22 -18.39
CA TYR A 211 8.98 13.54 -18.01
C TYR A 211 7.55 13.76 -18.53
N ALA A 212 7.32 13.48 -19.82
CA ALA A 212 6.01 13.61 -20.42
C ALA A 212 4.97 12.71 -19.71
N PHE A 213 5.36 11.48 -19.35
CA PHE A 213 4.51 10.61 -18.55
C PHE A 213 4.28 11.15 -17.13
N GLY A 214 5.29 11.78 -16.51
CA GLY A 214 5.14 12.52 -15.26
C GLY A 214 4.05 13.59 -15.35
N ALA A 215 4.00 14.35 -16.45
CA ALA A 215 2.95 15.36 -16.68
C ALA A 215 1.56 14.72 -16.86
N VAL A 216 1.48 13.57 -17.55
CA VAL A 216 0.24 12.79 -17.68
C VAL A 216 -0.24 12.28 -16.31
N MET A 217 0.66 11.73 -15.51
CA MET A 217 0.36 11.27 -14.14
C MET A 217 -0.09 12.43 -13.27
N TYR A 218 0.60 13.58 -13.32
CA TYR A 218 0.22 14.77 -12.57
C TYR A 218 -1.23 15.20 -12.86
N ARG A 219 -1.64 15.18 -14.13
CA ARG A 219 -3.03 15.45 -14.52
C ARG A 219 -4.00 14.38 -14.03
N ALA A 220 -3.65 13.11 -14.15
CA ALA A 220 -4.48 12.03 -13.61
C ALA A 220 -4.62 12.12 -12.08
N LEU A 221 -3.58 12.60 -11.38
CA LEU A 221 -3.61 12.77 -9.93
C LEU A 221 -4.47 13.97 -9.52
N THR A 222 -4.28 15.12 -10.16
CA THR A 222 -4.82 16.41 -9.67
C THR A 222 -6.04 16.90 -10.44
N GLY A 223 -6.32 16.34 -11.61
CA GLY A 223 -7.28 16.87 -12.59
C GLY A 223 -6.74 18.02 -13.44
N GLN A 224 -5.57 18.56 -13.11
CA GLN A 224 -4.98 19.74 -13.76
C GLN A 224 -3.63 19.40 -14.40
N VAL A 225 -3.27 20.08 -15.48
CA VAL A 225 -1.91 19.98 -16.03
C VAL A 225 -0.87 20.63 -15.09
N PRO A 226 0.42 20.23 -15.15
CA PRO A 226 1.44 20.84 -14.28
C PRO A 226 1.62 22.34 -14.48
N PHE A 227 1.40 22.81 -15.71
CA PHE A 227 1.65 24.18 -16.16
C PHE A 227 0.53 24.61 -17.10
N GLU A 228 0.05 25.84 -16.93
CA GLU A 228 -1.00 26.46 -17.72
C GLU A 228 -0.63 27.93 -17.94
N GLY A 229 -0.88 28.44 -19.15
CA GLY A 229 -0.53 29.81 -19.52
C GLY A 229 -1.35 30.29 -20.71
N ASP A 230 -1.35 31.61 -20.92
CA ASP A 230 -2.18 32.28 -21.93
C ASP A 230 -1.84 31.90 -23.38
N ASN A 231 -0.67 31.28 -23.60
CA ASN A 231 -0.22 30.79 -24.89
C ASN A 231 0.84 29.67 -24.74
N ASP A 232 1.12 28.96 -25.83
CA ASP A 232 2.09 27.86 -25.87
C ASP A 232 3.49 28.27 -25.38
N GLN A 233 3.96 29.47 -25.72
CA GLN A 233 5.29 29.93 -25.32
C GLN A 233 5.40 30.12 -23.81
N ALA A 234 4.32 30.60 -23.15
CA ALA A 234 4.25 30.71 -21.71
C ALA A 234 4.28 29.32 -21.05
N VAL A 235 3.52 28.36 -21.55
CA VAL A 235 3.53 26.96 -21.05
C VAL A 235 4.91 26.33 -21.22
N LEU A 236 5.55 26.50 -22.38
CA LEU A 236 6.92 26.01 -22.62
C LEU A 236 7.93 26.67 -21.67
N TYR A 237 7.82 27.98 -21.43
CA TYR A 237 8.67 28.68 -20.47
C TYR A 237 8.54 28.07 -19.06
N GLN A 238 7.32 27.81 -18.60
CA GLN A 238 7.07 27.19 -17.28
C GLN A 238 7.65 25.77 -17.20
N HIS A 239 7.46 24.94 -18.23
CA HIS A 239 8.12 23.63 -18.31
C HIS A 239 9.64 23.76 -18.15
N VAL A 240 10.24 24.80 -18.72
CA VAL A 240 11.69 25.00 -18.74
C VAL A 240 12.26 25.58 -17.43
N TYR A 241 11.54 26.47 -16.75
CA TYR A 241 12.09 27.27 -15.66
C TYR A 241 11.33 27.20 -14.33
N GLU A 242 10.02 26.93 -14.34
CA GLU A 242 9.20 27.01 -13.13
C GLU A 242 8.97 25.62 -12.51
N PRO A 243 9.13 25.45 -11.19
CA PRO A 243 8.75 24.20 -10.55
C PRO A 243 7.22 24.02 -10.63
N PRO A 244 6.72 22.79 -10.87
CA PRO A 244 5.29 22.54 -10.82
C PRO A 244 4.80 22.72 -9.39
N ARG A 245 3.53 23.11 -9.24
CA ARG A 245 2.89 23.16 -7.93
C ARG A 245 2.88 21.76 -7.30
N HIS A 246 2.93 21.68 -5.97
CA HIS A 246 2.91 20.37 -5.32
C HIS A 246 1.54 19.68 -5.52
N PRO A 247 1.46 18.41 -5.94
CA PRO A 247 0.19 17.73 -6.22
C PRO A 247 -0.80 17.75 -5.04
N THR A 248 -0.30 17.64 -3.80
CA THR A 248 -1.12 17.64 -2.59
C THR A 248 -1.79 18.98 -2.30
N GLU A 249 -1.26 20.09 -2.84
CA GLU A 249 -1.88 21.41 -2.73
C GLU A 249 -3.08 21.58 -3.67
N ILE A 250 -3.16 20.80 -4.74
CA ILE A 250 -4.26 20.83 -5.71
C ILE A 250 -5.28 19.75 -5.38
N ASN A 251 -4.81 18.53 -5.12
CA ASN A 251 -5.64 17.41 -4.73
C ASN A 251 -5.10 16.78 -3.42
N PRO A 252 -5.71 17.12 -2.27
CA PRO A 252 -5.32 16.55 -0.96
C PRO A 252 -5.48 15.02 -0.85
N ALA A 253 -6.18 14.37 -1.79
CA ALA A 253 -6.30 12.91 -1.83
C ALA A 253 -5.02 12.20 -2.30
N VAL A 254 -4.07 12.94 -2.90
CA VAL A 254 -2.78 12.41 -3.34
C VAL A 254 -1.87 12.20 -2.12
N PRO A 255 -1.38 10.98 -1.86
CA PRO A 255 -0.42 10.76 -0.77
C PRO A 255 0.95 11.36 -1.08
N GLU A 256 1.64 11.86 -0.04
CA GLU A 256 2.96 12.49 -0.17
C GLU A 256 3.98 11.63 -0.93
N PRO A 257 4.16 10.31 -0.65
CA PRO A 257 5.12 9.50 -1.40
C PRO A 257 4.82 9.42 -2.90
N LEU A 258 3.54 9.47 -3.29
CA LEU A 258 3.13 9.45 -4.68
C LEU A 258 3.34 10.82 -5.35
N ALA A 259 3.11 11.90 -4.62
CA ALA A 259 3.38 13.26 -5.09
C ALA A 259 4.88 13.45 -5.38
N GLU A 260 5.75 13.04 -4.44
CA GLU A 260 7.21 13.11 -4.59
C GLU A 260 7.70 12.30 -5.80
N ALA A 261 7.16 11.09 -6.02
CA ALA A 261 7.51 10.28 -7.18
C ALA A 261 7.15 10.94 -8.52
N VAL A 262 5.98 11.57 -8.63
CA VAL A 262 5.59 12.29 -9.85
C VAL A 262 6.43 13.55 -10.05
N LEU A 263 6.73 14.28 -8.97
CA LEU A 263 7.62 15.44 -9.04
C LEU A 263 9.05 15.05 -9.46
N LYS A 264 9.52 13.87 -9.04
CA LYS A 264 10.81 13.32 -9.47
C LYS A 264 10.88 13.10 -10.99
N PHE A 265 9.75 12.76 -11.63
CA PHE A 265 9.68 12.61 -13.09
C PHE A 265 9.68 13.98 -13.78
N LEU A 266 9.15 15.01 -13.11
CA LEU A 266 9.04 16.39 -13.58
C LEU A 266 10.25 17.28 -13.26
N GLU A 267 11.35 16.69 -12.78
CA GLU A 267 12.62 17.38 -12.56
C GLU A 267 13.10 18.11 -13.81
N LYS A 268 13.70 19.29 -13.65
CA LYS A 268 14.09 20.11 -14.82
C LYS A 268 15.36 19.60 -15.48
N ASP A 269 16.33 19.18 -14.68
CA ASP A 269 17.55 18.54 -15.18
C ASP A 269 17.28 17.04 -15.42
N PRO A 270 17.45 16.54 -16.66
CA PRO A 270 17.39 15.11 -16.97
C PRO A 270 18.14 14.19 -16.01
N LYS A 271 19.29 14.62 -15.47
CA LYS A 271 20.12 13.81 -14.57
C LYS A 271 19.46 13.53 -13.22
N ASN A 272 18.49 14.35 -12.85
CA ASN A 272 17.72 14.18 -11.62
C ASN A 272 16.48 13.30 -11.82
N ARG A 273 16.18 12.86 -13.05
CA ARG A 273 15.07 11.95 -13.37
C ARG A 273 15.56 10.50 -13.42
N PRO A 274 14.66 9.52 -13.35
CA PRO A 274 14.97 8.17 -13.79
C PRO A 274 15.41 8.17 -15.27
N MET A 275 16.49 7.44 -15.57
CA MET A 275 17.08 7.40 -16.92
C MET A 275 16.46 6.36 -17.85
N SER A 276 15.63 5.46 -17.30
CA SER A 276 14.94 4.38 -18.03
C SER A 276 13.57 4.10 -17.42
N GLY A 277 12.72 3.39 -18.16
CA GLY A 277 11.43 2.91 -17.66
C GLY A 277 11.61 1.97 -16.46
N ALA A 278 12.64 1.13 -16.43
CA ALA A 278 12.97 0.30 -15.27
C ALA A 278 13.29 1.14 -14.01
N GLY A 279 14.08 2.21 -14.16
CA GLY A 279 14.35 3.14 -13.07
C GLY A 279 13.08 3.88 -12.61
N ALA A 280 12.22 4.25 -13.55
CA ALA A 280 10.93 4.88 -13.24
C ALA A 280 9.98 3.93 -12.50
N ILE A 281 9.96 2.63 -12.85
CA ILE A 281 9.20 1.61 -12.13
C ILE A 281 9.69 1.49 -10.69
N ALA A 282 11.01 1.49 -10.49
CA ALA A 282 11.58 1.43 -9.13
C ALA A 282 11.10 2.61 -8.27
N VAL A 283 11.06 3.83 -8.81
CA VAL A 283 10.55 5.01 -8.10
C VAL A 283 9.06 4.88 -7.75
N ILE A 284 8.24 4.37 -8.68
CA ILE A 284 6.79 4.18 -8.44
C ILE A 284 6.53 3.06 -7.43
N GLU A 285 7.28 1.96 -7.47
CA GLU A 285 7.18 0.88 -6.49
C GLU A 285 7.71 1.32 -5.12
N GLU A 286 8.76 2.12 -5.05
CA GLU A 286 9.23 2.73 -3.79
C GLU A 286 8.17 3.65 -3.19
N ALA A 287 7.49 4.48 -4.00
CA ALA A 287 6.37 5.30 -3.55
C ALA A 287 5.19 4.46 -3.06
N ARG A 288 4.88 3.34 -3.73
CA ARG A 288 3.85 2.40 -3.30
C ARG A 288 4.23 1.73 -1.98
N GLU A 289 5.48 1.29 -1.86
CA GLU A 289 6.02 0.72 -0.63
C GLU A 289 6.04 1.74 0.49
N ASN A 290 6.41 2.99 0.25
CA ASN A 290 6.40 4.05 1.25
C ASN A 290 4.97 4.44 1.63
N LEU A 291 4.03 4.43 0.69
CA LEU A 291 2.61 4.55 1.01
C LEU A 291 2.17 3.40 1.92
N LEU A 292 2.55 2.16 1.61
CA LEU A 292 2.26 0.97 2.41
C LEU A 292 2.97 0.98 3.77
N ARG A 293 4.24 1.38 3.84
CA ARG A 293 5.02 1.51 5.08
C ARG A 293 4.46 2.64 5.95
N ASN A 294 4.07 3.76 5.35
CA ASN A 294 3.34 4.83 6.01
C ASN A 294 1.87 4.43 6.32
N THR A 295 1.39 3.27 5.84
CA THR A 295 0.09 2.65 6.17
C THR A 295 0.18 1.26 6.85
N ILE A 296 1.33 0.87 7.44
CA ILE A 296 1.41 -0.30 8.31
C ILE A 296 1.99 0.10 9.68
N PRO A 297 1.27 -0.25 10.75
CA PRO A 297 1.83 -1.13 11.76
C PRO A 297 1.13 -2.48 11.69
N GLY A 298 1.84 -3.56 11.95
CA GLY A 298 1.22 -4.64 12.71
C GLY A 298 1.49 -4.34 14.16
N GLN A 299 0.51 -4.51 15.06
CA GLN A 299 0.77 -4.57 16.49
C GLN A 299 -0.18 -5.49 17.24
N TYR A 300 -0.18 -6.76 16.83
CA TYR A 300 -0.52 -7.84 17.75
C TYR A 300 0.52 -7.84 18.88
N ARG A 301 0.11 -7.41 20.09
CA ARG A 301 0.99 -7.30 21.27
C ARG A 301 2.30 -6.52 21.01
N GLY A 302 2.32 -5.55 20.10
CA GLY A 302 3.50 -4.69 19.83
C GLY A 302 4.49 -5.18 18.75
N GLY A 303 4.28 -6.37 18.19
CA GLY A 303 5.16 -6.93 17.15
C GLY A 303 4.67 -6.65 15.73
N LEU A 304 5.50 -6.94 14.72
CA LEU A 304 5.19 -6.70 13.29
C LEU A 304 3.95 -7.43 12.75
N ALA A 305 3.43 -8.44 13.47
CA ALA A 305 2.22 -9.15 13.09
C ALA A 305 0.96 -8.31 13.38
N ARG A 306 -0.04 -8.38 12.49
CA ARG A 306 -1.33 -7.69 12.67
C ARG A 306 -2.34 -8.51 13.46
N THR A 307 -2.32 -9.82 13.26
CA THR A 307 -3.34 -10.74 13.75
C THR A 307 -2.74 -11.91 14.53
N GLY A 308 -1.48 -11.80 14.99
CA GLY A 308 -0.78 -12.93 15.61
C GLY A 308 -0.34 -14.03 14.64
N TYR A 309 -0.54 -13.83 13.33
CA TYR A 309 0.07 -14.66 12.29
C TYR A 309 1.48 -14.18 11.94
N HIS A 310 2.44 -15.11 11.95
CA HIS A 310 3.85 -14.88 11.67
C HIS A 310 4.30 -15.82 10.54
N PRO A 311 4.49 -15.34 9.29
CA PRO A 311 4.85 -16.23 8.17
C PRO A 311 6.23 -16.88 8.31
N GLY A 312 7.13 -16.30 9.11
CA GLY A 312 8.50 -16.78 9.30
C GLY A 312 8.67 -17.81 10.44
N GLY A 313 7.60 -18.31 11.07
CA GLY A 313 7.72 -19.27 12.17
C GLY A 313 8.18 -20.69 11.75
N PRO A 314 8.41 -21.59 12.71
CA PRO A 314 8.85 -22.96 12.44
C PRO A 314 7.82 -23.74 11.61
N THR A 315 8.31 -24.57 10.69
CA THR A 315 7.49 -25.59 10.01
C THR A 315 7.61 -26.93 10.73
N PHE A 316 6.49 -27.57 11.01
CA PHE A 316 6.46 -28.85 11.71
C PHE A 316 6.79 -30.02 10.77
N THR A 317 8.06 -30.17 10.43
CA THR A 317 8.60 -31.40 9.82
C THR A 317 9.21 -32.35 10.86
N ARG A 318 9.57 -31.82 12.04
CA ARG A 318 10.15 -32.55 13.19
C ARG A 318 9.72 -31.88 14.52
N PRO A 319 9.76 -32.59 15.66
CA PRO A 319 9.54 -32.00 16.98
C PRO A 319 10.57 -30.91 17.30
N LEU A 320 10.10 -29.75 17.78
CA LEU A 320 10.96 -28.64 18.17
C LEU A 320 11.86 -29.00 19.36
N LYS A 321 13.11 -28.53 19.32
CA LYS A 321 14.07 -28.65 20.44
C LYS A 321 14.62 -27.29 20.82
N SER A 322 14.95 -27.12 22.10
CA SER A 322 15.65 -25.92 22.55
C SER A 322 17.03 -25.86 21.90
N ILE A 323 17.32 -24.77 21.17
CA ILE A 323 18.63 -24.53 20.57
C ILE A 323 19.55 -23.73 21.49
N TRP A 324 18.97 -22.84 22.30
CA TRP A 324 19.67 -22.12 23.37
C TRP A 324 18.68 -21.66 24.43
N SER A 325 19.19 -21.41 25.64
CA SER A 325 18.44 -20.86 26.76
C SER A 325 19.34 -19.93 27.56
N VAL A 326 18.86 -18.73 27.89
CA VAL A 326 19.62 -17.68 28.57
C VAL A 326 18.83 -17.09 29.73
N ARG A 327 19.55 -16.62 30.76
CA ARG A 327 18.95 -15.94 31.92
C ARG A 327 19.00 -14.43 31.71
N LEU A 328 17.85 -13.77 31.91
CA LEU A 328 17.70 -12.32 31.83
C LEU A 328 18.17 -11.59 33.10
N GLY A 329 18.40 -12.31 34.21
CA GLY A 329 18.80 -11.74 35.50
C GLY A 329 17.67 -11.14 36.34
N THR A 330 16.43 -11.24 35.84
CA THR A 330 15.19 -10.80 36.48
C THR A 330 14.00 -11.47 35.82
N ASP A 331 12.88 -11.51 36.53
CA ASP A 331 11.60 -12.00 36.04
C ASP A 331 11.09 -11.18 34.85
N VAL A 332 10.33 -11.84 33.98
CA VAL A 332 9.65 -11.20 32.86
C VAL A 332 8.42 -10.47 33.37
N SER A 333 8.18 -9.29 32.81
CA SER A 333 7.02 -8.46 33.14
C SER A 333 5.70 -9.10 32.71
N TRP A 334 4.60 -8.66 33.30
CA TRP A 334 3.25 -8.98 32.81
C TRP A 334 2.34 -7.74 32.82
N PRO A 335 1.56 -7.48 31.75
CA PRO A 335 1.63 -8.13 30.43
C PRO A 335 3.02 -7.99 29.80
N SER A 336 3.34 -8.83 28.82
CA SER A 336 4.59 -8.72 28.05
C SER A 336 4.50 -9.59 26.78
N ALA A 337 5.42 -9.36 25.85
CA ALA A 337 5.61 -10.18 24.67
C ALA A 337 7.10 -10.24 24.33
N VAL A 338 7.52 -11.35 23.74
CA VAL A 338 8.80 -11.40 23.03
C VAL A 338 8.56 -10.74 21.68
N ILE A 339 9.38 -9.75 21.35
CA ILE A 339 9.27 -8.97 20.12
C ILE A 339 10.57 -9.11 19.35
N GLY A 340 10.52 -9.14 18.02
CA GLY A 340 11.74 -9.22 17.23
C GLY A 340 11.55 -8.65 15.84
N ASP A 341 12.65 -8.16 15.31
CA ASP A 341 12.79 -7.70 13.93
C ASP A 341 14.25 -7.83 13.50
N ARG A 342 14.45 -8.26 12.26
CA ARG A 342 15.74 -8.48 11.59
C ARG A 342 16.75 -9.31 12.38
N ASP A 343 17.53 -8.66 13.24
CA ASP A 343 18.69 -9.24 13.92
C ASP A 343 18.42 -9.53 15.41
N PHE A 344 17.36 -8.94 15.96
CA PHE A 344 17.18 -8.84 17.40
C PHE A 344 15.85 -9.40 17.87
N VAL A 345 15.89 -9.99 19.06
CA VAL A 345 14.74 -10.29 19.90
C VAL A 345 14.84 -9.51 21.21
N ALA A 346 13.72 -8.99 21.68
CA ALA A 346 13.62 -8.11 22.82
C ALA A 346 12.45 -8.50 23.73
N VAL A 347 12.64 -8.31 25.04
CA VAL A 347 11.59 -8.54 26.03
C VAL A 347 11.74 -7.59 27.21
N GLY A 348 10.62 -7.07 27.72
CA GLY A 348 10.57 -6.21 28.90
C GLY A 348 10.62 -7.01 30.21
N THR A 349 11.25 -6.43 31.23
CA THR A 349 11.50 -7.09 32.53
C THR A 349 10.99 -6.29 33.73
N ARG A 350 10.75 -7.00 34.84
CA ARG A 350 10.27 -6.39 36.10
C ARG A 350 11.28 -5.46 36.76
N LYS A 351 12.58 -5.59 36.48
CA LYS A 351 13.59 -4.63 36.99
C LYS A 351 13.73 -3.37 36.12
N GLY A 352 12.76 -3.14 35.23
CA GLY A 352 12.76 -1.97 34.38
C GLY A 352 13.84 -2.01 33.32
N THR A 353 14.03 -3.15 32.65
CA THR A 353 14.93 -3.23 31.49
C THR A 353 14.22 -3.84 30.28
N VAL A 354 14.62 -3.41 29.08
CA VAL A 354 14.42 -4.18 27.85
C VAL A 354 15.68 -4.97 27.61
N ALA A 355 15.57 -6.29 27.69
CA ALA A 355 16.65 -7.21 27.41
C ALA A 355 16.65 -7.54 25.90
N VAL A 356 17.77 -7.26 25.22
CA VAL A 356 17.91 -7.45 23.76
C VAL A 356 18.99 -8.48 23.45
N TYR A 357 18.63 -9.47 22.64
CA TYR A 357 19.48 -10.58 22.23
C TYR A 357 19.45 -10.72 20.72
N GLU A 358 20.53 -11.26 20.16
CA GLU A 358 20.52 -11.72 18.77
C GLU A 358 19.76 -13.05 18.65
N HIS A 359 19.33 -13.40 17.44
CA HIS A 359 18.70 -14.70 17.15
C HIS A 359 19.57 -15.91 17.55
N THR A 360 20.89 -15.71 17.69
CA THR A 360 21.88 -16.70 18.15
C THR A 360 21.85 -16.97 19.66
N GLY A 361 21.14 -16.15 20.44
CA GLY A 361 21.14 -16.19 21.91
C GLY A 361 22.24 -15.36 22.55
N ARG A 362 23.06 -14.66 21.75
CA ARG A 362 24.05 -13.72 22.26
C ARG A 362 23.36 -12.47 22.80
N LYS A 363 23.66 -12.08 24.04
CA LYS A 363 23.19 -10.82 24.61
C LYS A 363 23.80 -9.66 23.81
N HIS A 364 22.94 -8.79 23.30
CA HIS A 364 23.35 -7.57 22.60
C HIS A 364 23.42 -6.40 23.56
N ALA A 365 22.31 -6.06 24.23
CA ALA A 365 22.21 -4.91 25.11
C ALA A 365 21.08 -5.04 26.14
N GLU A 366 21.10 -4.16 27.14
CA GLU A 366 19.98 -3.90 28.04
C GLU A 366 19.70 -2.40 28.08
N TYR A 367 18.45 -2.03 27.91
CA TYR A 367 18.00 -0.63 27.96
C TYR A 367 17.16 -0.39 29.20
N GLY A 368 17.58 0.55 30.05
CA GLY A 368 16.99 0.77 31.36
C GLY A 368 15.85 1.80 31.39
N ALA A 369 14.88 1.51 32.26
CA ALA A 369 13.84 2.38 32.77
C ALA A 369 13.95 2.50 34.30
N ARG A 370 13.18 3.41 34.92
CA ARG A 370 13.18 3.56 36.39
C ARG A 370 12.27 2.57 37.10
N ASP A 371 11.38 1.93 36.34
CA ASP A 371 10.37 1.01 36.82
C ASP A 371 10.04 -0.03 35.73
N GLU A 372 9.20 -1.01 36.04
CA GLU A 372 8.93 -2.19 35.22
C GLU A 372 8.59 -1.85 33.75
N VAL A 373 9.14 -2.63 32.81
CA VAL A 373 8.76 -2.54 31.40
C VAL A 373 7.74 -3.63 31.11
N THR A 374 6.45 -3.31 31.30
CA THR A 374 5.31 -4.21 31.02
C THR A 374 4.69 -3.98 29.65
N ALA A 375 4.72 -2.75 29.15
CA ALA A 375 4.37 -2.49 27.76
C ALA A 375 5.24 -3.36 26.83
N PRO A 376 4.64 -4.18 25.94
CA PRO A 376 5.42 -4.80 24.88
C PRO A 376 6.16 -3.72 24.09
N VAL A 377 7.39 -4.03 23.72
CA VAL A 377 8.23 -3.07 23.00
C VAL A 377 7.85 -3.03 21.52
N THR A 378 8.13 -1.91 20.87
CA THR A 378 8.01 -1.78 19.42
C THR A 378 9.41 -1.73 18.83
N LEU A 379 9.75 -2.72 18.01
CA LEU A 379 11.05 -2.82 17.36
C LEU A 379 10.86 -2.80 15.84
N GLU A 380 11.37 -1.75 15.20
CA GLU A 380 11.27 -1.54 13.75
C GLU A 380 12.62 -1.10 13.17
N GLY A 381 13.25 -1.97 12.39
CA GLY A 381 14.62 -1.78 11.94
C GLY A 381 15.56 -1.63 13.12
N ASP A 382 16.26 -0.49 13.19
CA ASP A 382 17.18 -0.19 14.28
C ASP A 382 16.54 0.64 15.41
N ARG A 383 15.23 0.87 15.36
CA ARG A 383 14.52 1.70 16.34
C ARG A 383 13.74 0.83 17.33
N LEU A 384 14.06 0.99 18.61
CA LEU A 384 13.36 0.37 19.73
C LEU A 384 12.59 1.44 20.51
N VAL A 385 11.27 1.33 20.57
CA VAL A 385 10.39 2.22 21.35
C VAL A 385 9.70 1.43 22.44
N TYR A 386 9.79 1.89 23.69
CA TYR A 386 9.20 1.19 24.83
C TYR A 386 8.74 2.14 25.93
N GLY A 387 7.66 1.74 26.60
CA GLY A 387 7.11 2.41 27.77
C GLY A 387 7.36 1.62 29.05
N SER A 388 7.27 2.29 30.20
CA SER A 388 7.43 1.66 31.52
C SER A 388 6.45 2.21 32.56
N TRP A 389 6.39 1.56 33.72
CA TRP A 389 5.59 1.97 34.88
C TRP A 389 5.96 3.34 35.45
N ASP A 390 7.15 3.87 35.15
CA ASP A 390 7.49 5.26 35.49
C ASP A 390 6.78 6.32 34.61
N GLY A 391 5.91 5.87 33.70
CA GLY A 391 5.15 6.71 32.79
C GLY A 391 5.99 7.31 31.66
N VAL A 392 7.21 6.82 31.42
CA VAL A 392 8.10 7.33 30.37
C VAL A 392 8.11 6.41 29.16
N VAL A 393 7.94 6.99 27.98
CA VAL A 393 8.19 6.35 26.68
C VAL A 393 9.56 6.78 26.18
N ARG A 394 10.37 5.83 25.69
CA ARG A 394 11.71 6.07 25.16
C ARG A 394 11.80 5.53 23.75
N SER A 395 12.49 6.27 22.87
CA SER A 395 12.96 5.75 21.58
C SER A 395 14.47 5.70 21.62
N VAL A 396 15.02 4.51 21.43
CA VAL A 396 16.46 4.27 21.39
C VAL A 396 16.84 3.61 20.08
N ASP A 397 18.03 3.92 19.59
CA ASP A 397 18.68 3.14 18.55
C ASP A 397 19.15 1.82 19.17
N VAL A 398 18.61 0.70 18.69
CA VAL A 398 18.85 -0.63 19.26
C VAL A 398 20.29 -1.11 19.03
N ARG A 399 21.07 -0.54 18.11
CA ARG A 399 22.45 -0.97 17.87
C ARG A 399 23.45 -0.20 18.71
N THR A 400 23.26 1.10 18.78
CA THR A 400 24.19 2.04 19.42
C THR A 400 23.79 2.36 20.87
N GLY A 401 22.52 2.17 21.20
CA GLY A 401 21.94 2.55 22.49
C GLY A 401 21.71 4.05 22.66
N VAL A 402 21.90 4.84 21.60
CA VAL A 402 21.61 6.28 21.63
C VAL A 402 20.11 6.49 21.78
N GLU A 403 19.71 7.22 22.82
CA GLU A 403 18.33 7.67 22.96
C GLU A 403 18.07 8.81 21.97
N HIS A 404 17.10 8.63 21.08
CA HIS A 404 16.64 9.66 20.16
C HIS A 404 15.76 10.68 20.86
N TRP A 405 14.83 10.20 21.68
CA TRP A 405 13.92 11.03 22.45
C TRP A 405 13.27 10.25 23.59
N ARG A 406 12.70 10.99 24.53
CA ARG A 406 11.81 10.48 25.58
C ARG A 406 10.58 11.37 25.73
N HIS A 407 9.47 10.77 26.14
CA HIS A 407 8.21 11.46 26.42
C HIS A 407 7.67 11.03 27.79
N GLN A 408 7.35 11.99 28.64
CA GLN A 408 6.73 11.73 29.95
C GLN A 408 5.21 11.76 29.80
N ALA A 409 4.57 10.62 29.97
CA ALA A 409 3.13 10.53 30.17
C ALA A 409 2.75 10.82 31.63
N ARG A 410 1.45 11.01 31.85
CA ARG A 410 0.89 11.36 33.17
C ARG A 410 0.76 10.16 34.12
N SER A 411 0.87 8.95 33.59
CA SER A 411 0.64 7.68 34.27
C SER A 411 1.39 6.58 33.51
N GLU A 412 1.40 5.40 34.10
CA GLU A 412 2.09 4.19 33.69
C GLU A 412 1.75 3.78 32.25
N ILE A 413 2.75 3.29 31.53
CA ILE A 413 2.58 2.77 30.17
C ILE A 413 2.59 1.24 30.21
N THR A 414 1.43 0.64 29.95
CA THR A 414 1.23 -0.81 29.92
C THR A 414 0.93 -1.34 28.51
N THR A 415 0.83 -0.46 27.53
CA THR A 415 0.47 -0.78 26.15
C THR A 415 1.64 -0.56 25.20
N ALA A 416 1.66 -1.31 24.10
CA ALA A 416 2.71 -1.18 23.10
C ALA A 416 2.64 0.18 22.38
N PRO A 417 3.75 0.93 22.25
CA PRO A 417 3.79 2.14 21.44
C PRO A 417 3.52 1.84 19.95
N THR A 418 2.37 2.23 19.41
CA THR A 418 1.94 1.85 18.06
C THR A 418 2.29 2.88 17.01
N ARG A 419 3.18 2.55 16.05
CA ARG A 419 3.53 3.49 14.98
C ARG A 419 2.46 3.50 13.88
N PHE A 420 2.03 4.65 13.37
CA PHE A 420 1.32 4.72 12.10
C PHE A 420 1.62 6.06 11.43
N GLY A 421 2.13 6.01 10.20
CA GLY A 421 2.72 7.16 9.53
C GLY A 421 3.87 7.75 10.37
N GLU A 422 3.86 9.07 10.55
CA GLU A 422 4.88 9.80 11.32
C GLU A 422 4.59 9.87 12.83
N LEU A 423 3.69 9.04 13.36
CA LEU A 423 3.23 9.10 14.74
C LEU A 423 3.41 7.76 15.46
N TYR A 424 3.74 7.81 16.74
CA TYR A 424 3.55 6.74 17.71
C TYR A 424 2.32 7.05 18.58
N PHE A 425 1.43 6.09 18.70
CA PHE A 425 0.26 6.12 19.56
C PHE A 425 0.57 5.35 20.83
N VAL A 426 0.51 6.02 21.97
CA VAL A 426 0.85 5.44 23.27
C VAL A 426 -0.33 5.61 24.20
N ALA A 427 -0.89 4.50 24.66
CA ALA A 427 -1.97 4.49 25.64
C ALA A 427 -1.41 4.38 27.07
N ALA A 428 -1.80 5.33 27.91
CA ALA A 428 -1.42 5.40 29.32
C ALA A 428 -2.58 4.93 30.21
N ARG A 429 -2.24 4.43 31.41
CA ARG A 429 -3.19 3.93 32.41
C ARG A 429 -4.13 5.00 32.97
N ASP A 430 -3.81 6.27 32.82
CA ASP A 430 -4.78 7.31 33.15
C ASP A 430 -5.90 7.43 32.11
N GLY A 431 -5.86 6.70 30.99
CA GLY A 431 -6.86 6.79 29.91
C GLY A 431 -6.52 7.81 28.82
N HIS A 432 -5.31 8.36 28.80
CA HIS A 432 -4.88 9.14 27.64
C HIS A 432 -4.26 8.26 26.55
N LEU A 433 -4.63 8.53 25.31
CA LEU A 433 -3.90 8.12 24.12
C LEU A 433 -3.09 9.31 23.61
N HIS A 434 -1.76 9.22 23.67
CA HIS A 434 -0.85 10.24 23.17
C HIS A 434 -0.41 9.91 21.75
N ALA A 435 -0.48 10.89 20.84
CA ALA A 435 0.12 10.80 19.51
C ALA A 435 1.44 11.57 19.50
N LEU A 436 2.56 10.87 19.38
CA LEU A 436 3.92 11.40 19.47
C LEU A 436 4.59 11.37 18.09
N HIS A 437 5.24 12.45 17.69
CA HIS A 437 5.97 12.47 16.43
C HIS A 437 7.16 11.50 16.44
N GLU A 438 7.29 10.66 15.41
CA GLU A 438 8.21 9.53 15.40
C GLU A 438 9.68 9.90 15.60
N LYS A 439 10.15 11.05 15.08
CA LYS A 439 11.56 11.43 15.14
C LYS A 439 11.91 12.22 16.40
N THR A 440 10.93 12.87 17.03
CA THR A 440 11.20 13.87 18.09
C THR A 440 10.55 13.53 19.42
N GLY A 441 9.58 12.61 19.45
CA GLY A 441 8.78 12.30 20.64
C GLY A 441 7.81 13.41 21.05
N VAL A 442 7.76 14.51 20.31
CA VAL A 442 6.87 15.64 20.62
C VAL A 442 5.42 15.22 20.42
N MET A 443 4.60 15.39 21.45
CA MET A 443 3.16 15.14 21.39
C MET A 443 2.47 16.09 20.42
N LYS A 444 1.78 15.54 19.42
CA LYS A 444 1.00 16.27 18.40
C LYS A 444 -0.43 16.49 18.87
N TRP A 445 -1.03 15.46 19.45
CA TRP A 445 -2.35 15.52 20.08
C TRP A 445 -2.48 14.44 21.15
N ALA A 446 -3.51 14.56 21.99
CA ALA A 446 -3.91 13.52 22.92
C ALA A 446 -5.43 13.36 22.92
N PHE A 447 -5.91 12.13 23.12
CA PHE A 447 -7.32 11.81 23.31
C PHE A 447 -7.51 11.21 24.71
N LYS A 448 -8.64 11.51 25.36
CA LYS A 448 -8.95 11.05 26.71
C LYS A 448 -10.18 10.13 26.70
N THR A 449 -10.01 8.89 27.12
CA THR A 449 -11.10 7.94 27.37
C THR A 449 -11.74 8.17 28.74
N GLN A 450 -12.84 7.46 28.99
CA GLN A 450 -13.57 7.54 30.26
C GLN A 450 -12.90 6.71 31.36
N SER A 451 -12.22 5.62 30.98
CA SER A 451 -11.50 4.72 31.88
C SER A 451 -10.07 4.46 31.41
N PRO A 452 -9.18 3.85 32.23
CA PRO A 452 -7.86 3.41 31.81
C PRO A 452 -7.85 2.59 30.53
N LEU A 453 -6.73 2.65 29.81
CA LEU A 453 -6.48 1.83 28.63
C LEU A 453 -5.58 0.65 28.99
N ALA A 454 -6.12 -0.56 28.87
CA ALA A 454 -5.38 -1.80 29.15
C ALA A 454 -4.75 -2.43 27.89
N GLY A 455 -5.43 -2.30 26.75
CA GLY A 455 -4.98 -2.85 25.48
C GLY A 455 -4.26 -1.81 24.59
N SER A 456 -3.25 -2.27 23.84
CA SER A 456 -2.65 -1.48 22.76
C SER A 456 -3.68 -1.06 21.70
N PRO A 457 -3.54 0.14 21.10
CA PRO A 457 -4.39 0.57 20.00
C PRO A 457 -4.12 -0.27 18.74
N VAL A 458 -5.19 -0.61 18.02
CA VAL A 458 -5.13 -1.25 16.70
C VAL A 458 -5.39 -0.20 15.64
N ILE A 459 -4.61 -0.15 14.57
CA ILE A 459 -4.74 0.90 13.57
C ILE A 459 -4.93 0.30 12.18
N TRP A 460 -5.99 0.71 11.49
CA TRP A 460 -6.28 0.28 10.14
C TRP A 460 -6.88 1.41 9.29
N ALA A 461 -6.32 1.66 8.11
CA ALA A 461 -6.73 2.75 7.20
C ALA A 461 -7.00 4.08 7.93
N SER A 462 -6.05 4.55 8.73
CA SER A 462 -6.14 5.79 9.52
C SER A 462 -7.25 5.83 10.57
N THR A 463 -7.88 4.69 10.87
CA THR A 463 -8.78 4.53 12.02
C THR A 463 -8.03 3.80 13.13
N ILE A 464 -7.88 4.46 14.28
CA ILE A 464 -7.40 3.86 15.52
C ILE A 464 -8.60 3.25 16.24
N MET A 465 -8.49 1.99 16.62
CA MET A 465 -9.47 1.23 17.38
C MET A 465 -8.85 0.83 18.71
N LEU A 466 -9.49 1.22 19.81
CA LEU A 466 -9.04 0.92 21.16
C LEU A 466 -10.24 0.79 22.10
N ALA A 467 -10.04 0.08 23.21
CA ALA A 467 -11.05 -0.09 24.24
C ALA A 467 -10.50 0.35 25.60
N ASP A 468 -11.36 0.93 26.44
CA ASP A 468 -11.05 1.20 27.84
C ASP A 468 -11.58 0.08 28.77
N GLU A 469 -11.11 0.06 30.02
CA GLU A 469 -11.41 -1.01 30.97
C GLU A 469 -12.89 -1.10 31.37
N GLU A 470 -13.69 -0.07 31.10
CA GLU A 470 -15.14 -0.07 31.35
C GLU A 470 -15.95 -0.46 30.10
N GLY A 471 -15.27 -0.95 29.06
CA GLY A 471 -15.89 -1.51 27.87
C GLY A 471 -16.25 -0.50 26.79
N TRP A 472 -15.85 0.77 26.90
CA TRP A 472 -16.03 1.69 25.79
C TRP A 472 -15.01 1.41 24.70
N VAL A 473 -15.50 1.22 23.48
CA VAL A 473 -14.69 1.04 22.28
C VAL A 473 -14.77 2.30 21.43
N TYR A 474 -13.62 2.77 20.98
CA TYR A 474 -13.46 4.03 20.27
C TYR A 474 -12.86 3.77 18.89
N GLY A 475 -13.43 4.41 17.87
CA GLY A 475 -12.80 4.64 16.58
C GLY A 475 -12.34 6.08 16.49
N LEU A 476 -11.05 6.34 16.31
CA LEU A 476 -10.48 7.67 16.21
C LEU A 476 -9.77 7.86 14.87
N ASP A 477 -9.79 9.08 14.34
CA ASP A 477 -8.97 9.46 13.20
C ASP A 477 -7.49 9.57 13.63
N ALA A 478 -6.60 8.84 12.98
CA ALA A 478 -5.19 8.77 13.37
C ALA A 478 -4.42 10.08 13.19
N ALA A 479 -4.84 10.94 12.26
CA ALA A 479 -4.16 12.20 12.01
C ALA A 479 -4.53 13.26 13.07
N SER A 480 -5.81 13.33 13.45
CA SER A 480 -6.36 14.41 14.28
C SER A 480 -6.72 14.00 15.71
N GLY A 481 -6.86 12.71 15.99
CA GLY A 481 -7.41 12.19 17.26
C GLY A 481 -8.91 12.41 17.41
N LYS A 482 -9.61 12.90 16.36
CA LYS A 482 -11.05 13.11 16.40
C LYS A 482 -11.78 11.78 16.50
N SER A 483 -12.75 11.68 17.40
CA SER A 483 -13.63 10.51 17.47
C SER A 483 -14.48 10.41 16.19
N LEU A 484 -14.37 9.25 15.53
CA LEU A 484 -15.16 8.86 14.37
C LEU A 484 -16.44 8.16 14.81
N TRP A 485 -16.31 7.25 15.78
CA TRP A 485 -17.41 6.51 16.38
C TRP A 485 -17.03 6.05 17.78
N LYS A 486 -18.04 5.72 18.57
CA LYS A 486 -17.91 5.22 19.94
C LYS A 486 -19.08 4.29 20.23
N LEU A 487 -18.82 3.15 20.86
CA LEU A 487 -19.81 2.16 21.26
C LEU A 487 -19.42 1.55 22.62
N GLN A 488 -20.37 0.92 23.31
CA GLN A 488 -20.14 0.30 24.61
C GLN A 488 -20.35 -1.21 24.51
N LEU A 489 -19.40 -1.95 25.08
CA LEU A 489 -19.44 -3.39 25.34
C LEU A 489 -19.20 -3.63 26.84
N SER A 490 -18.89 -4.87 27.21
CA SER A 490 -18.42 -5.25 28.54
C SER A 490 -16.93 -4.90 28.73
N SER A 491 -16.41 -5.00 29.95
CA SER A 491 -15.02 -4.65 30.29
C SER A 491 -13.99 -5.29 29.34
N VAL A 492 -13.01 -4.51 28.86
CA VAL A 492 -11.97 -5.00 27.92
C VAL A 492 -10.57 -4.79 28.51
N HIS A 493 -9.86 -5.89 28.76
CA HIS A 493 -8.49 -5.87 29.28
C HIS A 493 -7.43 -6.35 28.28
N ALA A 494 -7.83 -7.06 27.23
CA ALA A 494 -6.92 -7.54 26.18
C ALA A 494 -6.97 -6.66 24.93
N THR A 495 -5.87 -6.62 24.17
CA THR A 495 -5.82 -5.88 22.90
C THR A 495 -6.77 -6.53 21.88
N PRO A 496 -7.69 -5.75 21.27
CA PRO A 496 -8.50 -6.21 20.13
C PRO A 496 -7.66 -6.62 18.94
N VAL A 497 -8.24 -7.29 17.95
CA VAL A 497 -7.58 -7.58 16.67
C VAL A 497 -8.45 -7.23 15.49
N ALA A 498 -7.86 -6.55 14.51
CA ALA A 498 -8.52 -6.22 13.26
C ALA A 498 -8.04 -7.16 12.14
N ALA A 499 -8.98 -7.87 11.50
CA ALA A 499 -8.71 -8.83 10.44
C ALA A 499 -9.47 -8.44 9.16
N PRO A 500 -8.78 -8.25 8.01
CA PRO A 500 -9.45 -7.88 6.77
C PRO A 500 -10.28 -9.06 6.23
N ILE A 501 -11.55 -8.80 5.94
CA ILE A 501 -12.46 -9.73 5.26
C ILE A 501 -12.37 -9.51 3.74
N SER A 502 -12.36 -8.23 3.33
CA SER A 502 -12.22 -7.80 1.94
C SER A 502 -11.48 -6.46 1.90
N ARG A 503 -11.44 -5.80 0.74
CA ARG A 503 -10.86 -4.45 0.62
C ARG A 503 -11.68 -3.37 1.35
N GLU A 504 -12.98 -3.59 1.45
CA GLU A 504 -13.95 -2.64 2.01
C GLU A 504 -14.42 -3.06 3.41
N GLN A 505 -14.14 -4.28 3.85
CA GLN A 505 -14.65 -4.83 5.10
C GLN A 505 -13.55 -5.36 6.00
N LEU A 506 -13.65 -5.02 7.28
CA LEU A 506 -12.73 -5.38 8.34
C LEU A 506 -13.54 -5.99 9.50
N MET A 507 -13.10 -7.13 10.01
CA MET A 507 -13.62 -7.68 11.26
C MET A 507 -12.78 -7.17 12.41
N LEU A 508 -13.39 -6.52 13.39
CA LEU A 508 -12.77 -6.16 14.66
C LEU A 508 -13.23 -7.13 15.74
N LEU A 509 -12.28 -7.92 16.25
CA LEU A 509 -12.51 -8.89 17.32
C LEU A 509 -12.14 -8.27 18.66
N ILE A 510 -13.11 -8.24 19.57
CA ILE A 510 -12.98 -7.59 20.87
C ILE A 510 -13.25 -8.62 21.98
N PRO A 511 -12.19 -9.10 22.65
CA PRO A 511 -12.33 -9.95 23.82
C PRO A 511 -12.71 -9.13 25.07
N THR A 512 -13.82 -9.45 25.70
CA THR A 512 -14.20 -8.91 27.01
C THR A 512 -13.63 -9.76 28.13
N TRP A 513 -13.32 -9.14 29.25
CA TRP A 513 -12.72 -9.81 30.40
C TRP A 513 -13.65 -10.86 31.03
N GLU A 514 -14.96 -10.65 30.95
CA GLU A 514 -15.98 -11.56 31.49
C GLU A 514 -16.05 -12.91 30.76
N GLY A 515 -15.36 -13.04 29.62
CA GLY A 515 -15.35 -14.26 28.82
C GLY A 515 -16.24 -14.18 27.59
N GLU A 516 -16.34 -13.03 26.93
CA GLU A 516 -17.05 -12.92 25.65
C GLU A 516 -16.06 -12.51 24.55
N LEU A 517 -16.28 -12.99 23.33
CA LEU A 517 -15.59 -12.50 22.14
C LEU A 517 -16.60 -11.93 21.17
N HIS A 518 -16.58 -10.61 20.99
CA HIS A 518 -17.44 -9.92 20.03
C HIS A 518 -16.72 -9.71 18.71
N ALA A 519 -17.43 -9.92 17.60
CA ALA A 519 -16.97 -9.58 16.26
C ALA A 519 -17.80 -8.45 15.68
N LEU A 520 -17.14 -7.34 15.40
CA LEU A 520 -17.75 -6.14 14.84
C LEU A 520 -17.32 -5.99 13.39
N LYS A 521 -18.30 -5.90 12.49
CA LYS A 521 -18.03 -5.66 11.08
C LYS A 521 -17.92 -4.16 10.83
N LEU A 522 -16.77 -3.75 10.32
CA LEU A 522 -16.50 -2.38 9.94
C LEU A 522 -16.42 -2.28 8.42
N THR A 523 -17.07 -1.26 7.86
CA THR A 523 -17.03 -0.97 6.42
C THR A 523 -16.23 0.30 6.17
N LEU A 524 -15.44 0.31 5.11
CA LEU A 524 -14.68 1.47 4.68
C LEU A 524 -15.63 2.55 4.14
N ASN A 525 -15.68 3.69 4.82
CA ASN A 525 -16.47 4.85 4.44
C ASN A 525 -15.57 6.08 4.44
N ASN A 526 -15.43 6.74 3.27
CA ASN A 526 -14.55 7.90 3.08
C ASN A 526 -13.13 7.69 3.61
N GLY A 527 -12.56 6.50 3.35
CA GLY A 527 -11.21 6.15 3.77
C GLY A 527 -11.06 5.91 5.28
N ARG A 528 -12.15 5.71 6.03
CA ARG A 528 -12.15 5.34 7.45
C ARG A 528 -13.04 4.14 7.70
N TYR A 529 -12.61 3.21 8.54
CA TYR A 529 -13.46 2.08 8.93
C TYR A 529 -14.49 2.52 9.95
N MET A 530 -15.75 2.25 9.65
CA MET A 530 -16.90 2.61 10.49
C MET A 530 -17.79 1.38 10.70
N PRO A 531 -18.33 1.17 11.91
CA PRO A 531 -19.35 0.15 12.11
C PRO A 531 -20.63 0.57 11.38
N ASP A 532 -21.45 -0.41 10.98
CA ASP A 532 -22.81 -0.13 10.56
C ASP A 532 -23.60 0.36 11.79
N PRO A 533 -24.21 1.57 11.76
CA PRO A 533 -24.98 2.07 12.89
C PRO A 533 -26.21 1.23 13.24
N GLN A 534 -26.71 0.42 12.30
CA GLN A 534 -27.90 -0.43 12.49
C GLN A 534 -27.54 -1.88 12.84
N ASP A 535 -26.32 -2.33 12.52
CA ASP A 535 -25.89 -3.72 12.68
C ASP A 535 -24.40 -3.82 13.03
N VAL A 536 -24.07 -3.42 14.27
CA VAL A 536 -22.69 -3.24 14.74
C VAL A 536 -21.98 -4.58 15.00
N LEU A 537 -22.72 -5.56 15.52
CA LEU A 537 -22.21 -6.86 15.97
C LEU A 537 -22.58 -7.93 14.93
N GLU A 538 -21.58 -8.55 14.31
CA GLU A 538 -21.79 -9.67 13.39
C GLU A 538 -22.09 -10.96 14.17
N TRP A 539 -21.31 -11.23 15.22
CA TRP A 539 -21.50 -12.37 16.12
C TRP A 539 -20.85 -12.13 17.48
N THR A 540 -21.25 -12.93 18.47
CA THR A 540 -20.65 -12.99 19.81
C THR A 540 -20.48 -14.45 20.20
N TYR A 541 -19.38 -14.75 20.89
CA TYR A 541 -19.06 -16.10 21.34
C TYR A 541 -18.73 -16.11 22.83
N ASP A 542 -19.34 -17.02 23.59
CA ASP A 542 -19.13 -17.18 25.03
C ASP A 542 -17.94 -18.12 25.31
N LEU A 543 -16.91 -17.58 25.95
CA LEU A 543 -15.72 -18.29 26.38
C LEU A 543 -15.85 -18.70 27.85
N GLU A 544 -15.42 -19.90 28.19
CA GLU A 544 -15.34 -20.29 29.60
C GLU A 544 -14.21 -19.55 30.32
N GLY A 545 -14.58 -18.75 31.32
CA GLY A 545 -13.64 -18.07 32.22
C GLY A 545 -13.04 -16.78 31.65
N GLU A 546 -12.29 -16.09 32.51
CA GLU A 546 -11.76 -14.75 32.21
C GLU A 546 -10.81 -14.74 31.01
N VAL A 547 -10.71 -13.56 30.39
CA VAL A 547 -9.89 -13.35 29.20
C VAL A 547 -8.84 -12.26 29.42
N TRP A 548 -7.58 -12.63 29.17
CA TRP A 548 -6.40 -11.77 29.38
C TRP A 548 -5.44 -11.76 28.18
N CYS A 549 -5.80 -12.47 27.12
CA CYS A 549 -4.99 -12.67 25.93
C CYS A 549 -5.72 -12.14 24.69
N SER A 550 -4.96 -11.74 23.67
CA SER A 550 -5.53 -11.24 22.40
C SER A 550 -5.83 -12.37 21.43
N PRO A 551 -6.91 -12.32 20.64
CA PRO A 551 -7.23 -13.34 19.65
C PRO A 551 -6.21 -13.33 18.50
N ALA A 552 -5.79 -14.48 17.99
CA ALA A 552 -5.03 -14.56 16.74
C ALA A 552 -5.96 -14.88 15.57
N VAL A 553 -5.65 -14.39 14.36
CA VAL A 553 -6.46 -14.62 13.15
C VAL A 553 -5.57 -15.01 11.99
N HIS A 554 -5.91 -16.10 11.30
CA HIS A 554 -5.26 -16.53 10.07
C HIS A 554 -6.25 -17.29 9.18
N GLN A 555 -6.26 -16.99 7.88
CA GLN A 555 -7.09 -17.69 6.87
C GLN A 555 -8.58 -17.84 7.25
N GLY A 556 -9.19 -16.79 7.80
CA GLY A 556 -10.60 -16.81 8.19
C GLY A 556 -10.90 -17.61 9.46
N ARG A 557 -9.88 -17.90 10.28
CA ARG A 557 -10.02 -18.59 11.56
C ARG A 557 -9.52 -17.71 12.70
N VAL A 558 -10.21 -17.76 13.82
CA VAL A 558 -9.88 -17.03 15.06
C VAL A 558 -9.43 -18.02 16.12
N TYR A 559 -8.33 -17.72 16.81
CA TYR A 559 -7.80 -18.52 17.91
C TYR A 559 -7.83 -17.71 19.19
N MET A 560 -8.50 -18.23 20.21
CA MET A 560 -8.75 -17.50 21.44
C MET A 560 -8.53 -18.38 22.67
N GLY A 561 -7.78 -17.89 23.64
CA GLY A 561 -7.51 -18.61 24.89
C GLY A 561 -8.20 -17.94 26.09
N SER A 562 -8.58 -18.74 27.09
CA SER A 562 -9.20 -18.26 28.32
C SER A 562 -8.53 -18.80 29.60
N TRP A 563 -8.92 -18.26 30.75
CA TRP A 563 -8.47 -18.71 32.06
C TRP A 563 -9.04 -20.05 32.51
N ALA A 564 -10.08 -20.58 31.85
CA ALA A 564 -10.44 -22.00 32.02
C ALA A 564 -9.39 -22.96 31.45
N GLY A 565 -8.34 -22.43 30.81
CA GLY A 565 -7.33 -23.22 30.14
C GLY A 565 -7.82 -23.78 28.81
N GLN A 566 -8.87 -23.20 28.22
CA GLN A 566 -9.42 -23.67 26.96
C GLN A 566 -8.92 -22.78 25.81
N LEU A 567 -8.43 -23.41 24.74
CA LEU A 567 -8.14 -22.77 23.45
C LEU A 567 -9.28 -23.09 22.48
N TYR A 568 -9.85 -22.05 21.89
CA TYR A 568 -10.93 -22.13 20.90
C TYR A 568 -10.39 -21.79 19.51
N ALA A 569 -10.87 -22.49 18.50
CA ALA A 569 -10.74 -22.08 17.11
C ALA A 569 -12.13 -21.88 16.51
N LEU A 570 -12.39 -20.68 16.02
CA LEU A 570 -13.70 -20.26 15.50
C LEU A 570 -13.57 -19.84 14.04
N ASP A 571 -14.64 -19.94 13.28
CA ASP A 571 -14.72 -19.33 11.97
C ASP A 571 -14.90 -17.81 12.09
N LEU A 572 -14.09 -17.03 11.38
CA LEU A 572 -14.08 -15.56 11.48
C LEU A 572 -15.40 -14.93 11.04
N HIS A 573 -16.12 -15.54 10.10
CA HIS A 573 -17.30 -14.94 9.49
C HIS A 573 -18.57 -15.27 10.28
N THR A 574 -18.64 -16.49 10.82
CA THR A 574 -19.84 -17.01 11.48
C THR A 574 -19.75 -17.04 13.01
N GLY A 575 -18.53 -17.11 13.56
CA GLY A 575 -18.31 -17.37 14.98
C GLY A 575 -18.47 -18.85 15.37
N ASP A 576 -18.74 -19.74 14.40
CA ASP A 576 -18.96 -21.15 14.66
C ASP A 576 -17.68 -21.86 15.16
N ASP A 577 -17.86 -22.79 16.09
CA ASP A 577 -16.78 -23.66 16.56
C ASP A 577 -16.20 -24.51 15.43
N LEU A 578 -14.89 -24.38 15.21
CA LEU A 578 -14.13 -25.27 14.34
C LEU A 578 -13.52 -26.42 15.14
N TRP A 579 -12.91 -26.11 16.27
CA TRP A 579 -12.40 -27.07 17.26
C TRP A 579 -12.05 -26.37 18.57
N THR A 580 -11.90 -27.14 19.64
CA THR A 580 -11.41 -26.64 20.93
C THR A 580 -10.33 -27.58 21.50
N CYS A 581 -9.45 -27.07 22.36
CA CYS A 581 -8.40 -27.85 23.00
C CYS A 581 -8.19 -27.41 24.46
N GLN A 582 -8.23 -28.37 25.39
CA GLN A 582 -7.85 -28.15 26.77
C GLN A 582 -6.33 -28.02 26.91
N VAL A 583 -5.89 -26.85 27.33
CA VAL A 583 -4.53 -26.55 27.80
C VAL A 583 -4.52 -26.69 29.32
N GLY A 584 -3.45 -27.26 29.87
CA GLY A 584 -3.44 -27.76 31.25
C GLY A 584 -3.68 -26.72 32.37
N SER A 585 -3.63 -25.42 32.06
CA SER A 585 -3.81 -24.32 33.01
C SER A 585 -4.21 -23.03 32.28
N ARG A 586 -4.38 -21.93 33.03
CA ARG A 586 -4.78 -20.60 32.53
C ARG A 586 -3.95 -20.16 31.34
N ILE A 587 -4.61 -19.62 30.32
CA ILE A 587 -3.96 -19.03 29.14
C ILE A 587 -3.97 -17.50 29.28
N THR A 588 -2.79 -16.91 29.47
CA THR A 588 -2.59 -15.44 29.52
C THR A 588 -1.71 -14.94 28.37
N ALA A 589 -0.71 -15.74 27.98
CA ALA A 589 0.04 -15.52 26.76
C ALA A 589 -0.89 -15.66 25.55
N SER A 590 -0.80 -14.73 24.60
CA SER A 590 -1.71 -14.74 23.46
C SER A 590 -1.27 -15.79 22.42
N PRO A 591 -2.21 -16.53 21.79
CA PRO A 591 -1.86 -17.56 20.82
C PRO A 591 -1.16 -16.94 19.61
N VAL A 592 -0.23 -17.66 18.99
CA VAL A 592 0.45 -17.20 17.77
C VAL A 592 0.43 -18.28 16.71
N VAL A 593 0.30 -17.89 15.44
CA VAL A 593 0.06 -18.81 14.34
C VAL A 593 1.18 -18.70 13.31
N SER A 594 1.66 -19.83 12.80
CA SER A 594 2.56 -19.86 11.65
C SER A 594 2.44 -21.18 10.92
N SER A 595 2.54 -21.14 9.58
CA SER A 595 2.77 -22.34 8.76
C SER A 595 1.77 -23.48 9.02
N GLY A 596 0.48 -23.17 9.24
CA GLY A 596 -0.53 -24.19 9.52
C GLY A 596 -0.53 -24.72 10.96
N VAL A 597 0.11 -24.02 11.90
CA VAL A 597 0.25 -24.42 13.29
C VAL A 597 -0.05 -23.26 14.24
N VAL A 598 -0.84 -23.55 15.26
CA VAL A 598 -1.20 -22.64 16.36
C VAL A 598 -0.34 -22.98 17.58
N TYR A 599 0.30 -21.98 18.16
CA TYR A 599 1.11 -22.12 19.37
C TYR A 599 0.41 -21.45 20.54
N VAL A 600 0.34 -22.15 21.67
CA VAL A 600 -0.31 -21.68 22.89
C VAL A 600 0.52 -22.06 24.10
N ALA A 601 0.49 -21.20 25.12
CA ALA A 601 1.23 -21.40 26.36
C ALA A 601 0.35 -21.10 27.58
N SER A 602 0.69 -21.68 28.73
CA SER A 602 -0.04 -21.52 29.98
C SER A 602 0.83 -21.06 31.15
N GLU A 603 0.18 -20.60 32.21
CA GLU A 603 0.83 -20.15 33.44
C GLU A 603 1.54 -21.26 34.22
N ASP A 604 1.21 -22.52 33.97
CA ASP A 604 1.91 -23.67 34.58
C ASP A 604 2.99 -24.25 33.67
N GLY A 605 3.31 -23.60 32.53
CA GLY A 605 4.39 -24.01 31.65
C GLY A 605 4.03 -25.12 30.65
N ASP A 606 2.74 -25.38 30.41
CA ASP A 606 2.39 -26.13 29.19
C ASP A 606 2.63 -25.23 27.97
N LEU A 607 3.42 -25.71 27.01
CA LEU A 607 3.67 -25.08 25.71
C LEU A 607 3.34 -26.08 24.61
N LEU A 608 2.33 -25.75 23.80
CA LEU A 608 1.76 -26.62 22.78
C LEU A 608 1.86 -26.00 21.39
N ALA A 609 1.94 -26.87 20.40
CA ALA A 609 1.71 -26.56 19.00
C ALA A 609 0.62 -27.49 18.46
N LEU A 610 -0.39 -26.92 17.82
CA LEU A 610 -1.59 -27.62 17.33
C LEU A 610 -1.72 -27.43 15.82
N ASN A 611 -2.19 -28.46 15.12
CA ASN A 611 -2.54 -28.34 13.72
C ASN A 611 -3.69 -27.32 13.57
N GLU A 612 -3.50 -26.32 12.72
CA GLU A 612 -4.45 -25.22 12.54
C GLU A 612 -5.84 -25.69 12.09
N LYS A 613 -5.90 -26.75 11.28
CA LYS A 613 -7.15 -27.23 10.69
C LYS A 613 -7.92 -28.14 11.64
N THR A 614 -7.22 -29.04 12.34
CA THR A 614 -7.84 -30.11 13.12
C THR A 614 -7.86 -29.88 14.63
N GLY A 615 -7.00 -29.00 15.14
CA GLY A 615 -6.80 -28.82 16.59
C GLY A 615 -5.95 -29.93 17.23
N ASP A 616 -5.42 -30.88 16.45
CA ASP A 616 -4.60 -31.95 16.99
C ASP A 616 -3.27 -31.41 17.51
N VAL A 617 -2.89 -31.82 18.72
CA VAL A 617 -1.59 -31.46 19.30
C VAL A 617 -0.48 -32.18 18.54
N VAL A 618 0.31 -31.42 17.78
CA VAL A 618 1.45 -31.95 17.00
C VAL A 618 2.76 -31.93 17.80
N TRP A 619 2.84 -31.08 18.83
CA TRP A 619 3.96 -31.03 19.76
C TRP A 619 3.54 -30.40 21.08
N LYS A 620 4.14 -30.89 22.16
CA LYS A 620 3.90 -30.42 23.52
C LYS A 620 5.16 -30.58 24.36
N VAL A 621 5.45 -29.58 25.18
CA VAL A 621 6.46 -29.65 26.22
C VAL A 621 5.91 -29.05 27.51
N LYS A 622 6.25 -29.66 28.65
CA LYS A 622 6.01 -29.10 29.97
C LYS A 622 7.29 -28.45 30.46
N THR A 623 7.26 -27.15 30.70
CA THR A 623 8.40 -26.36 31.15
C THR A 623 8.37 -26.19 32.66
N PRO A 624 9.53 -26.01 33.32
CA PRO A 624 9.61 -25.89 34.78
C PRO A 624 9.08 -24.55 35.31
N SER A 625 8.89 -23.56 34.44
CA SER A 625 8.35 -22.25 34.78
C SER A 625 7.19 -21.90 33.83
N GLY A 626 6.27 -21.09 34.34
CA GLY A 626 5.11 -20.57 33.63
C GLY A 626 5.47 -19.61 32.50
N ILE A 627 4.51 -19.42 31.59
CA ILE A 627 4.67 -18.54 30.43
C ILE A 627 3.47 -17.59 30.39
N GLN A 628 3.74 -16.30 30.63
CA GLN A 628 2.73 -15.24 30.50
C GLN A 628 3.04 -14.27 29.35
N ALA A 629 4.31 -14.20 28.92
CA ALA A 629 4.70 -13.37 27.79
C ALA A 629 4.27 -14.05 26.47
N THR A 630 3.68 -13.27 25.57
CA THR A 630 3.31 -13.77 24.24
C THR A 630 4.57 -14.23 23.48
N PRO A 631 4.63 -15.48 22.97
CA PRO A 631 5.78 -15.98 22.24
C PRO A 631 5.99 -15.27 20.89
N LEU A 632 7.22 -15.31 20.38
CA LEU A 632 7.55 -14.81 19.05
C LEU A 632 7.89 -15.95 18.11
N LEU A 633 7.33 -15.88 16.89
CA LEU A 633 7.66 -16.78 15.79
C LEU A 633 8.40 -15.99 14.71
N THR A 634 9.67 -16.33 14.44
CA THR A 634 10.45 -15.74 13.33
C THR A 634 11.64 -16.63 12.98
N ASP A 635 12.13 -16.55 11.75
CA ASP A 635 13.27 -17.31 11.22
C ASP A 635 13.26 -18.80 11.59
N SER A 636 12.13 -19.46 11.32
CA SER A 636 11.85 -20.85 11.66
C SER A 636 12.05 -21.19 13.15
N THR A 637 11.91 -20.21 14.04
CA THR A 637 12.23 -20.33 15.46
C THR A 637 11.08 -19.80 16.32
N LEU A 638 10.81 -20.51 17.42
CA LEU A 638 9.88 -20.11 18.46
C LEU A 638 10.68 -19.57 19.65
N TYR A 639 10.52 -18.30 19.99
CA TYR A 639 11.13 -17.67 21.16
C TYR A 639 10.10 -17.54 22.28
N VAL A 640 10.47 -18.02 23.47
CA VAL A 640 9.60 -18.06 24.64
C VAL A 640 10.33 -17.47 25.83
N ALA A 641 9.69 -16.49 26.48
CA ALA A 641 10.15 -15.91 27.73
C ALA A 641 9.30 -16.45 28.90
N PHE A 642 9.97 -17.01 29.89
CA PHE A 642 9.38 -17.64 31.06
C PHE A 642 9.30 -16.67 32.24
N MET A 643 8.35 -16.90 33.14
CA MET A 643 8.15 -16.08 34.33
C MET A 643 9.41 -15.97 35.20
N ASP A 644 10.23 -17.02 35.26
CA ASP A 644 11.49 -17.06 36.03
C ASP A 644 12.67 -16.30 35.40
N GLY A 645 12.41 -15.50 34.36
CA GLY A 645 13.45 -14.71 33.70
C GLY A 645 14.32 -15.51 32.74
N THR A 646 13.84 -16.63 32.22
CA THR A 646 14.53 -17.40 31.19
C THR A 646 13.99 -17.03 29.80
N LEU A 647 14.85 -16.82 28.82
CA LEU A 647 14.49 -16.70 27.40
C LEU A 647 15.05 -17.92 26.65
N THR A 648 14.21 -18.63 25.91
CA THR A 648 14.61 -19.86 25.19
C THR A 648 14.14 -19.81 23.75
N ALA A 649 14.99 -20.27 22.84
CA ALA A 649 14.65 -20.47 21.44
C ALA A 649 14.47 -21.96 21.13
N PHE A 650 13.41 -22.29 20.40
CA PHE A 650 13.07 -23.63 19.94
C PHE A 650 13.07 -23.67 18.40
N ARG A 651 13.67 -24.69 17.81
CA ARG A 651 13.73 -24.90 16.36
C ARG A 651 13.63 -26.39 16.01
#